data_AF-A0A431WPA0-F1
#
_entry.id   AF-A0A431WPA0-F1
#
_cell.length_a   1.000
_cell.length_b   1.000
_cell.length_c   1.000
_cell.angle_alpha   90.00
_cell.angle_beta   90.00
_cell.angle_gamma   90.00
#
_symmetry.space_group_name_H-M   'P 1'
#
loop_
_entity.id
_entity.type
_entity.pdbx_description
1 polymer ?
#
loop_
_entity_poly.entity_id
_entity_poly.type
_entity_poly.pdbx_seq_one_letter_code
_entity_poly.pdbx_strand_id
1 'polypeptide(L)'
;MRIHIFILTWLLGCLPLTMAKQPDFDFYEAEDGLSMNTVNDIVTDSDGFLWAATQAGLNRFDGKNFKVYDVTNDLHGPSGKHITRLFYGRKKQLWLLTKNDGINQYHPSHDTFSFYHHLNSPLPDTEFTDLSQDSDGNIWLATKADGLIHYSPTENKIIHRFTDDSQKNSQENSQPNKLISNRITRLFIDKFERLWITSDRGLSLLTPELNLTHFPNDNTLIEGEITSVESGQSNTLWIGTKSKGLYLLDIHTNSFKYIDTAIGLEGNRITSLKKDRLGKLWIGLEKKGVARYSPLHKTIEFFSGAAKNRHQLNSPLVTSLDIDSTHQLWIGTKGGGLNKTFLNAESFGHMHPQSFTDNRLSNGNVRSIFRDHRQQLWVGTAKGLYQAQEDENRQIIGFKPFLVPGSKLSQSFISFMKEDKFARFWVGTRGEGLFIFTPDKQSYIHYKHNRANSNGLPSDLLFSLYFDSDNSAWITTMDAGVAKYISEARGFTHFRHDKNDANSLASNEVTNLTQDKEGNYWFTSYDAGLTRLSVDGAFTHFNTDTLAGFPDDQLMSVFMGENDILWIGSSNGIFSFNPRTHDTQLFNTDKGLIGNLAYLTLMDNKQNLWVGTASGLSMFDTHDFSVKNYTNIDGLQDNEFNFGAGFIDDDNRIYLGGINGFNQFRANQLPTLPPPREPRIDTLSILNKDQSSDMRHKNSSISEENQLSLSHHDDIFSLYYLSPELHRANRLTYEYKMIGLHDKWIAGHPDQVARFTGIASGDYTFLLRAKDINGQYSPVRRLDIQILPTPWLSWWAYCLYITGFIALFFLLLYSKSKKYRQQSRLLTEIEKSEQRLQLALWGSGDEFWDWDIDTQEVIRSNTFLKYPNRETNLNDTMKQCIHPDDYREIATEIELCMNQGQDKFKLMYRSILGDGTWLWVLNRGQVITRDPLGQPTRIAGTIKNIQAQKDNEATLTALNRDLETRVLERTSELQHRNDELKETLEELKLTQSELLDKEKMATLGGLVASITHEVNTPIGISVTASSHLQESVRLFNKHYADGEVSHEDFEEYQTEVHDCSKLILTNLERASKLIKSFKQVSVDQSHEEIREFNLKTYLDEIFLSLNPMLSRTVHEYEYTCPDDLFINSNPGAFYQIVSNLFNNSVIHAFPDGHSGHLSLHITKTEHGVDLTYRDDGCGIPIQVQDKIFDPFFTTKRGKGGSGLGMNIVYNLVTQMLGGEITLHSEKDKGSQFTISLPKSILVNSK
;
A
#
# COMPACT_ATOMS: atom_id res chain seq x y z
N MET A 1 -50.82 7.98 -38.50
CA MET A 1 -51.32 7.01 -37.50
C MET A 1 -50.42 5.78 -37.34
N ARG A 2 -50.00 5.07 -38.42
CA ARG A 2 -49.11 3.90 -38.30
C ARG A 2 -47.69 4.19 -37.75
N ILE A 3 -47.11 5.36 -38.03
CA ILE A 3 -45.80 5.76 -37.48
C ILE A 3 -45.87 6.08 -35.99
N HIS A 4 -46.98 6.67 -35.52
CA HIS A 4 -47.17 6.94 -34.09
C HIS A 4 -47.45 5.67 -33.30
N ILE A 5 -48.16 4.70 -33.88
CA ILE A 5 -48.35 3.37 -33.25
C ILE A 5 -47.00 2.63 -33.20
N PHE A 6 -46.16 2.73 -34.23
CA PHE A 6 -44.83 2.09 -34.24
C PHE A 6 -43.88 2.70 -33.19
N ILE A 7 -43.88 4.03 -33.04
CA ILE A 7 -43.10 4.73 -32.02
C ILE A 7 -43.63 4.44 -30.61
N LEU A 8 -44.95 4.31 -30.44
CA LEU A 8 -45.55 3.91 -29.16
C LEU A 8 -45.20 2.47 -28.79
N THR A 9 -45.22 1.53 -29.74
CA THR A 9 -44.78 0.13 -29.51
C THR A 9 -43.28 0.01 -29.29
N TRP A 10 -42.46 0.90 -29.87
CA TRP A 10 -41.02 0.93 -29.63
C TRP A 10 -40.66 1.55 -28.27
N LEU A 11 -41.45 2.52 -27.80
CA LEU A 11 -41.35 3.07 -26.44
C LEU A 11 -41.88 2.11 -25.36
N LEU A 12 -42.89 1.28 -25.68
CA LEU A 12 -43.43 0.26 -24.77
C LEU A 12 -42.56 -1.01 -24.69
N GLY A 13 -41.71 -1.28 -25.70
CA GLY A 13 -40.77 -2.42 -25.71
C GLY A 13 -39.48 -2.24 -24.91
N CYS A 14 -39.26 -1.05 -24.33
CA CYS A 14 -38.06 -0.69 -23.56
C CYS A 14 -38.35 -0.55 -22.06
N LEU A 15 -39.18 -1.42 -21.48
CA LEU A 15 -39.46 -1.40 -20.05
C LEU A 15 -38.68 -2.53 -19.34
N PRO A 16 -37.72 -2.20 -18.45
CA PRO A 16 -37.06 -3.21 -17.64
C PRO A 16 -37.98 -3.61 -16.49
N LEU A 17 -38.50 -4.84 -16.52
CA LEU A 17 -38.87 -5.57 -15.31
C LEU A 17 -37.67 -6.44 -14.94
N THR A 18 -36.70 -5.89 -14.21
CA THR A 18 -35.84 -6.69 -13.35
C THR A 18 -36.58 -6.78 -12.01
N MET A 19 -37.00 -7.97 -11.57
CA MET A 19 -37.29 -8.14 -10.14
C MET A 19 -36.05 -7.70 -9.39
N ALA A 20 -36.23 -6.77 -8.47
CA ALA A 20 -35.13 -5.99 -7.97
C ALA A 20 -34.28 -6.87 -7.04
N LYS A 21 -32.99 -6.93 -7.34
CA LYS A 21 -31.97 -7.66 -6.57
C LYS A 21 -32.11 -7.29 -5.09
N GLN A 22 -31.84 -8.24 -4.18
CA GLN A 22 -31.50 -7.87 -2.81
C GLN A 22 -30.19 -7.06 -2.86
N PRO A 23 -30.20 -5.77 -2.51
CA PRO A 23 -29.00 -4.95 -2.45
C PRO A 23 -28.03 -5.55 -1.43
N ASP A 24 -26.76 -5.58 -1.79
CA ASP A 24 -25.67 -5.89 -0.86
C ASP A 24 -25.38 -4.65 -0.02
N PHE A 25 -25.25 -4.82 1.29
CA PHE A 25 -24.95 -3.74 2.22
C PHE A 25 -23.58 -3.95 2.84
N ASP A 26 -22.66 -3.03 2.56
CA ASP A 26 -21.46 -2.88 3.35
C ASP A 26 -21.78 -2.03 4.59
N PHE A 27 -21.04 -2.22 5.68
CA PHE A 27 -21.25 -1.47 6.91
C PHE A 27 -19.94 -0.94 7.49
N TYR A 28 -20.03 0.15 8.26
CA TYR A 28 -18.94 0.78 8.98
C TYR A 28 -19.38 1.06 10.42
N GLU A 29 -18.58 0.60 11.37
CA GLU A 29 -18.78 0.77 12.81
C GLU A 29 -17.63 1.56 13.44
N ALA A 30 -17.65 1.69 14.77
CA ALA A 30 -16.62 2.40 15.50
C ALA A 30 -15.23 1.75 15.38
N GLU A 31 -15.18 0.43 15.15
CA GLU A 31 -13.94 -0.29 14.85
C GLU A 31 -13.31 0.15 13.53
N ASP A 32 -14.10 0.65 12.58
CA ASP A 32 -13.64 1.17 11.29
C ASP A 32 -13.25 2.67 11.34
N GLY A 33 -13.35 3.30 12.51
CA GLY A 33 -12.97 4.71 12.74
C GLY A 33 -14.14 5.69 12.89
N LEU A 34 -15.39 5.23 12.85
CA LEU A 34 -16.55 6.07 13.18
C LEU A 34 -16.51 6.43 14.68
N SER A 35 -16.84 7.67 15.05
CA SER A 35 -16.77 8.10 16.46
C SER A 35 -17.73 7.33 17.38
N MET A 36 -18.88 6.87 16.86
CA MET A 36 -19.87 6.07 17.59
C MET A 36 -20.86 5.37 16.65
N ASN A 37 -21.29 4.16 17.00
CA ASN A 37 -22.27 3.36 16.22
C ASN A 37 -23.70 3.94 16.17
N THR A 38 -24.00 5.06 16.83
CA THR A 38 -25.32 5.70 16.73
C THR A 38 -25.21 6.93 15.87
N VAL A 39 -25.62 6.78 14.61
CA VAL A 39 -25.65 7.87 13.63
C VAL A 39 -27.03 8.51 13.68
N ASN A 40 -27.07 9.81 13.96
CA ASN A 40 -28.31 10.59 14.01
C ASN A 40 -28.73 11.08 12.63
N ASP A 41 -27.77 11.53 11.83
CA ASP A 41 -28.03 12.09 10.50
C ASP A 41 -26.79 11.99 9.61
N ILE A 42 -26.99 12.01 8.30
CA ILE A 42 -25.93 11.94 7.29
C ILE A 42 -26.19 12.93 6.16
N VAL A 43 -25.12 13.46 5.56
CA VAL A 43 -25.20 14.28 4.35
C VAL A 43 -23.92 14.14 3.54
N THR A 44 -24.04 14.19 2.22
CA THR A 44 -22.91 14.22 1.30
C THR A 44 -22.66 15.63 0.81
N ASP A 45 -21.39 16.04 0.76
CA ASP A 45 -21.02 17.38 0.28
C ASP A 45 -20.74 17.39 -1.23
N SER A 46 -20.57 18.60 -1.79
CA SER A 46 -20.28 18.76 -3.21
C SER A 46 -18.86 18.36 -3.60
N ASP A 47 -17.95 18.22 -2.63
CA ASP A 47 -16.56 17.84 -2.84
C ASP A 47 -16.39 16.32 -2.91
N GLY A 48 -17.35 15.55 -2.39
CA GLY A 48 -17.40 14.10 -2.47
C GLY A 48 -17.19 13.39 -1.12
N PHE A 49 -17.20 14.13 0.00
CA PHE A 49 -17.14 13.53 1.33
C PHE A 49 -18.53 13.21 1.86
N LEU A 50 -18.60 12.15 2.67
CA LEU A 50 -19.76 11.82 3.48
C LEU A 50 -19.55 12.39 4.88
N TRP A 51 -20.55 13.09 5.40
CA TRP A 51 -20.58 13.60 6.77
C TRP A 51 -21.61 12.82 7.58
N ALA A 52 -21.21 12.35 8.76
CA ALA A 52 -22.07 11.61 9.68
C ALA A 52 -22.09 12.23 11.07
N ALA A 53 -23.28 12.64 11.51
CA ALA A 53 -23.52 13.15 12.85
C ALA A 53 -23.79 12.00 13.82
N THR A 54 -23.09 12.01 14.95
CA THR A 54 -23.27 11.01 16.01
C THR A 54 -23.58 11.68 17.34
N GLN A 55 -23.77 10.87 18.39
CA GLN A 55 -23.89 11.37 19.75
C GLN A 55 -22.55 11.75 20.39
N ALA A 56 -21.43 11.44 19.73
CA ALA A 56 -20.06 11.62 20.24
C ALA A 56 -19.21 12.57 19.36
N GLY A 57 -19.80 13.27 18.41
CA GLY A 57 -19.10 14.18 17.51
C GLY A 57 -19.50 14.07 16.04
N LEU A 58 -18.81 14.83 15.19
CA LEU A 58 -18.99 14.84 13.73
C LEU A 58 -17.92 13.96 13.07
N ASN A 59 -18.31 13.24 12.03
CA ASN A 59 -17.40 12.40 11.26
C ASN A 59 -17.42 12.83 9.80
N ARG A 60 -16.24 12.92 9.18
CA ARG A 60 -16.06 13.09 7.74
C ARG A 60 -15.41 11.85 7.17
N PHE A 61 -15.97 11.29 6.12
CA PHE A 61 -15.51 10.08 5.47
C PHE A 61 -15.14 10.38 4.01
N ASP A 62 -13.95 9.96 3.60
CA ASP A 62 -13.39 10.21 2.26
C ASP A 62 -13.55 9.02 1.29
N GLY A 63 -14.12 7.91 1.75
CA GLY A 63 -14.23 6.64 1.01
C GLY A 63 -13.30 5.54 1.56
N LYS A 64 -12.26 5.91 2.32
CA LYS A 64 -11.28 5.01 2.92
C LYS A 64 -11.15 5.20 4.44
N ASN A 65 -11.02 6.43 4.92
CA ASN A 65 -10.75 6.78 6.31
C ASN A 65 -11.80 7.75 6.87
N PHE A 66 -12.05 7.65 8.18
CA PHE A 66 -12.85 8.61 8.94
C PHE A 66 -11.95 9.64 9.62
N LYS A 67 -12.30 10.93 9.49
CA LYS A 67 -11.81 12.02 10.32
C LYS A 67 -12.87 12.40 11.33
N VAL A 68 -12.53 12.33 12.61
CA VAL A 68 -13.44 12.63 13.74
C VAL A 68 -13.18 14.03 14.27
N TYR A 69 -14.25 14.82 14.40
CA TYR A 69 -14.26 16.13 15.05
C TYR A 69 -14.99 16.00 16.40
N ASP A 70 -14.22 15.88 17.48
CA ASP A 70 -14.74 15.89 18.86
C ASP A 70 -14.87 17.34 19.37
N VAL A 71 -15.62 17.52 20.44
CA VAL A 71 -15.77 18.83 21.10
C VAL A 71 -14.46 19.21 21.77
N THR A 72 -13.83 20.22 21.21
CA THR A 72 -12.64 20.87 21.74
C THR A 72 -13.02 22.23 22.31
N ASN A 73 -12.21 22.76 23.23
CA ASN A 73 -12.36 24.13 23.73
C ASN A 73 -11.85 25.18 22.71
N ASP A 74 -11.44 24.74 21.53
CA ASP A 74 -10.99 25.58 20.41
C ASP A 74 -11.99 25.52 19.25
N LEU A 75 -11.81 26.35 18.22
CA LEU A 75 -12.70 26.40 17.06
C LEU A 75 -12.53 25.19 16.12
N HIS A 76 -11.80 24.12 16.48
CA HIS A 76 -11.56 22.96 15.62
C HIS A 76 -12.55 21.81 15.83
N GLY A 77 -13.51 21.97 16.75
CA GLY A 77 -14.58 21.03 17.01
C GLY A 77 -15.96 21.69 16.99
N PRO A 78 -17.05 20.91 16.94
CA PRO A 78 -18.39 21.43 17.19
C PRO A 78 -18.53 21.91 18.65
N SER A 79 -19.51 22.77 18.92
CA SER A 79 -19.81 23.31 20.25
C SER A 79 -20.35 22.26 21.23
N GLY A 80 -20.92 21.16 20.71
CA GLY A 80 -21.54 20.10 21.51
C GLY A 80 -21.38 18.71 20.88
N LYS A 81 -21.25 17.67 21.72
CA LYS A 81 -20.94 16.29 21.28
C LYS A 81 -22.13 15.65 20.57
N HIS A 82 -23.34 16.00 20.99
CA HIS A 82 -24.57 15.39 20.49
C HIS A 82 -25.14 16.18 19.33
N ILE A 83 -24.74 15.80 18.11
CA ILE A 83 -25.19 16.44 16.87
C ILE A 83 -26.45 15.75 16.39
N THR A 84 -27.55 16.50 16.25
CA THR A 84 -28.87 15.98 15.93
C THR A 84 -29.19 16.00 14.43
N ARG A 85 -28.64 16.97 13.69
CA ARG A 85 -28.96 17.20 12.28
C ARG A 85 -27.75 17.76 11.53
N LEU A 86 -27.60 17.36 10.28
CA LEU A 86 -26.68 17.94 9.31
C LEU A 86 -27.45 18.55 8.15
N PHE A 87 -26.95 19.66 7.64
CA PHE A 87 -27.47 20.30 6.45
C PHE A 87 -26.32 20.87 5.63
N TYR A 88 -26.22 20.43 4.38
CA TYR A 88 -25.28 20.99 3.42
C TYR A 88 -26.00 22.02 2.54
N GLY A 89 -25.62 23.28 2.72
CA GLY A 89 -26.25 24.43 2.08
C GLY A 89 -25.76 24.69 0.65
N ARG A 90 -26.52 25.51 -0.08
CA ARG A 90 -26.27 25.90 -1.47
C ARG A 90 -24.97 26.66 -1.66
N LYS A 91 -24.52 27.40 -0.63
CA LYS A 91 -23.21 28.08 -0.62
C LYS A 91 -22.03 27.15 -0.33
N LYS A 92 -22.19 25.82 -0.49
CA LYS A 92 -21.21 24.79 -0.16
C LYS A 92 -20.77 24.81 1.31
N GLN A 93 -21.71 25.12 2.21
CA GLN A 93 -21.47 25.26 3.64
C GLN A 93 -22.12 24.10 4.38
N LEU A 94 -21.38 23.47 5.28
CA LEU A 94 -21.94 22.46 6.18
C LEU A 94 -22.40 23.12 7.48
N TRP A 95 -23.68 22.92 7.80
CA TRP A 95 -24.32 23.37 9.02
C TRP A 95 -24.71 22.16 9.86
N LEU A 96 -24.57 22.29 11.17
CA LEU A 96 -24.91 21.23 12.12
C LEU A 96 -25.72 21.79 13.31
N LEU A 97 -26.73 21.04 13.71
CA LEU A 97 -27.52 21.33 14.91
C LEU A 97 -27.00 20.48 16.06
N THR A 98 -26.73 21.13 17.17
CA THR A 98 -26.45 20.45 18.44
C THR A 98 -27.71 20.46 19.29
N LYS A 99 -27.86 19.46 20.16
CA LYS A 99 -29.07 19.34 20.98
C LYS A 99 -29.32 20.53 21.91
N ASN A 100 -28.26 21.09 22.48
CA ASN A 100 -28.34 22.13 23.52
C ASN A 100 -27.50 23.38 23.23
N ASP A 101 -26.62 23.38 22.21
CA ASP A 101 -25.59 24.42 22.02
C ASP A 101 -25.78 25.23 20.74
N GLY A 102 -27.02 25.24 20.21
CA GLY A 102 -27.40 26.01 19.02
C GLY A 102 -26.91 25.42 17.70
N ILE A 103 -26.59 26.32 16.76
CA ILE A 103 -26.19 25.98 15.39
C ILE A 103 -24.69 26.21 15.20
N ASN A 104 -24.03 25.32 14.44
CA ASN A 104 -22.63 25.51 14.08
C ASN A 104 -22.47 25.51 12.57
N GLN A 105 -21.50 26.26 12.10
CA GLN A 105 -21.09 26.35 10.70
C GLN A 105 -19.66 25.82 10.58
N TYR A 106 -19.44 24.84 9.71
CA TYR A 106 -18.10 24.36 9.38
C TYR A 106 -17.51 25.18 8.21
N HIS A 107 -16.25 25.58 8.36
CA HIS A 107 -15.47 26.34 7.39
C HIS A 107 -14.34 25.46 6.82
N PRO A 108 -14.49 24.92 5.60
CA PRO A 108 -13.51 24.00 5.00
C PRO A 108 -12.12 24.62 4.80
N SER A 109 -12.04 25.93 4.57
CA SER A 109 -10.79 26.65 4.26
C SER A 109 -9.79 26.67 5.42
N HIS A 110 -10.26 26.50 6.66
CA HIS A 110 -9.43 26.53 7.86
C HIS A 110 -9.62 25.30 8.75
N ASP A 111 -10.52 24.39 8.36
CA ASP A 111 -10.93 23.24 9.18
C ASP A 111 -11.39 23.69 10.59
N THR A 112 -12.20 24.75 10.63
CA THR A 112 -12.73 25.37 11.86
C THR A 112 -14.26 25.50 11.85
N PHE A 113 -14.82 25.83 13.00
CA PHE A 113 -16.24 25.99 13.24
C PHE A 113 -16.57 27.37 13.78
N SER A 114 -17.68 27.94 13.32
CA SER A 114 -18.31 29.12 13.92
C SER A 114 -19.59 28.70 14.64
N PHE A 115 -19.81 29.24 15.85
CA PHE A 115 -20.92 28.85 16.72
C PHE A 115 -21.93 29.99 16.85
N TYR A 116 -23.23 29.69 16.76
CA TYR A 116 -24.30 30.65 17.02
C TYR A 116 -25.27 30.10 18.06
N HIS A 117 -25.23 30.69 19.24
CA HIS A 117 -26.01 30.33 20.42
C HIS A 117 -26.69 31.57 21.03
N HIS A 118 -27.61 31.39 21.98
CA HIS A 118 -28.36 32.49 22.59
C HIS A 118 -27.47 33.54 23.30
N LEU A 119 -26.22 33.21 23.64
CA LEU A 119 -25.27 34.14 24.29
C LEU A 119 -24.50 35.04 23.31
N ASN A 120 -24.44 34.71 22.01
CA ASN A 120 -23.67 35.47 20.99
C ASN A 120 -24.49 35.85 19.75
N SER A 121 -25.73 35.39 19.67
CA SER A 121 -26.63 35.62 18.56
C SER A 121 -28.03 35.95 19.11
N PRO A 122 -28.89 36.64 18.33
CA PRO A 122 -30.27 36.92 18.72
C PRO A 122 -31.18 35.68 18.72
N LEU A 123 -30.62 34.48 18.53
CA LEU A 123 -31.37 33.23 18.51
C LEU A 123 -31.89 32.87 19.91
N PRO A 124 -33.13 32.35 20.03
CA PRO A 124 -33.69 31.94 21.32
C PRO A 124 -33.01 30.67 21.85
N ASP A 125 -33.03 30.52 23.17
CA ASP A 125 -32.60 29.29 23.84
C ASP A 125 -33.68 28.20 23.70
N THR A 126 -33.70 27.55 22.52
CA THR A 126 -34.72 26.57 22.13
C THR A 126 -34.09 25.43 21.32
N GLU A 127 -34.73 24.27 21.33
CA GLU A 127 -34.27 23.12 20.54
C GLU A 127 -34.66 23.31 19.07
N PHE A 128 -33.65 23.41 18.20
CA PHE A 128 -33.83 23.46 16.75
C PHE A 128 -34.05 22.04 16.19
N THR A 129 -35.11 21.85 15.42
CA THR A 129 -35.51 20.54 14.89
C THR A 129 -34.97 20.27 13.49
N ASP A 130 -34.87 21.31 12.66
CA ASP A 130 -34.36 21.22 11.28
C ASP A 130 -33.91 22.61 10.80
N LEU A 131 -33.14 22.64 9.72
CA LEU A 131 -32.69 23.88 9.10
C LEU A 131 -32.68 23.80 7.57
N SER A 132 -32.83 24.94 6.90
CA SER A 132 -32.70 25.07 5.45
C SER A 132 -32.09 26.41 5.06
N GLN A 133 -31.56 26.55 3.84
CA GLN A 133 -30.90 27.77 3.35
C GLN A 133 -31.56 28.29 2.07
N ASP A 134 -31.85 29.59 2.05
CA ASP A 134 -32.38 30.30 0.89
C ASP A 134 -31.29 30.63 -0.15
N SER A 135 -31.68 31.23 -1.29
CA SER A 135 -30.74 31.62 -2.35
C SER A 135 -29.72 32.69 -1.92
N ASP A 136 -30.08 33.55 -0.97
CA ASP A 136 -29.24 34.65 -0.49
C ASP A 136 -28.23 34.19 0.57
N GLY A 137 -28.41 32.99 1.10
CA GLY A 137 -27.56 32.35 2.10
C GLY A 137 -28.03 32.53 3.54
N ASN A 138 -29.22 33.09 3.76
CA ASN A 138 -29.84 33.14 5.08
C ASN A 138 -30.47 31.78 5.41
N ILE A 139 -30.70 31.55 6.70
CA ILE A 139 -31.09 30.25 7.23
C ILE A 139 -32.52 30.32 7.77
N TRP A 140 -33.33 29.37 7.33
CA TRP A 140 -34.60 29.03 7.93
C TRP A 140 -34.37 28.00 9.03
N LEU A 141 -34.74 28.33 10.26
CA LEU A 141 -34.59 27.49 11.45
C LEU A 141 -35.97 27.06 11.95
N ALA A 142 -36.20 25.75 11.98
CA ALA A 142 -37.37 25.15 12.60
C ALA A 142 -37.10 24.96 14.10
N THR A 143 -38.09 25.32 14.91
CA THR A 143 -37.99 25.19 16.37
C THR A 143 -39.07 24.26 16.90
N LYS A 144 -38.81 23.68 18.06
CA LYS A 144 -39.75 22.79 18.75
C LYS A 144 -40.96 23.51 19.34
N ALA A 145 -40.82 24.79 19.69
CA ALA A 145 -41.87 25.54 20.41
C ALA A 145 -41.99 27.03 20.01
N ASP A 146 -41.04 27.59 19.27
CA ASP A 146 -40.89 29.02 19.03
C ASP A 146 -41.26 29.47 17.60
N GLY A 147 -41.82 28.56 16.80
CA GLY A 147 -42.20 28.78 15.40
C GLY A 147 -41.03 28.66 14.42
N LEU A 148 -41.12 29.42 13.32
CA LEU A 148 -40.12 29.48 12.26
C LEU A 148 -39.31 30.77 12.39
N ILE A 149 -37.99 30.66 12.31
CA ILE A 149 -37.08 31.79 12.39
C ILE A 149 -36.30 31.89 11.08
N HIS A 150 -36.27 33.09 10.49
CA HIS A 150 -35.40 33.43 9.35
C HIS A 150 -34.24 34.25 9.86
N TYR A 151 -33.03 33.71 9.81
CA TYR A 151 -31.84 34.26 10.43
C TYR A 151 -30.74 34.51 9.39
N SER A 152 -30.12 35.70 9.43
CA SER A 152 -28.95 36.02 8.64
C SER A 152 -27.67 35.78 9.43
N PRO A 153 -26.84 34.78 9.08
CA PRO A 153 -25.56 34.54 9.76
C PRO A 153 -24.53 35.65 9.49
N THR A 154 -24.62 36.34 8.34
CA THR A 154 -23.68 37.40 7.96
C THR A 154 -23.94 38.69 8.76
N GLU A 155 -25.20 39.05 8.95
CA GLU A 155 -25.59 40.23 9.73
C GLU A 155 -25.78 39.92 11.22
N ASN A 156 -25.76 38.63 11.60
CA ASN A 156 -26.11 38.13 12.93
C ASN A 156 -27.47 38.69 13.42
N LYS A 157 -28.49 38.66 12.56
CA LYS A 157 -29.81 39.27 12.81
C LYS A 157 -30.95 38.33 12.41
N ILE A 158 -32.03 38.32 13.19
CA ILE A 158 -33.31 37.70 12.79
C ILE A 158 -34.00 38.64 11.80
N ILE A 159 -34.25 38.15 10.59
CA ILE A 159 -34.94 38.87 9.51
C ILE A 159 -36.45 38.82 9.76
N HIS A 160 -36.99 37.61 9.92
CA HIS A 160 -38.42 37.37 10.14
C HIS A 160 -38.64 36.28 11.19
N ARG A 161 -39.76 36.39 11.92
CA ARG A 161 -40.23 35.37 12.86
C ARG A 161 -41.71 35.08 12.58
N PHE A 162 -42.03 33.81 12.41
CA PHE A 162 -43.41 33.37 12.18
C PHE A 162 -43.86 32.52 13.39
N THR A 163 -45.00 32.87 13.98
CA THR A 163 -45.59 32.18 15.14
C THR A 163 -47.11 32.03 14.97
N ASP A 164 -47.71 31.17 15.78
CA ASP A 164 -49.17 30.98 15.88
C ASP A 164 -49.85 32.02 16.79
N ASP A 165 -49.07 32.74 17.59
CA ASP A 165 -49.56 33.67 18.60
C ASP A 165 -49.68 35.09 18.05
N SER A 166 -50.84 35.70 18.21
CA SER A 166 -51.19 37.01 17.65
C SER A 166 -50.68 38.20 18.47
N GLN A 167 -50.20 37.99 19.70
CA GLN A 167 -49.84 39.11 20.60
C GLN A 167 -48.36 39.54 20.55
N LYS A 168 -47.44 38.71 20.02
CA LYS A 168 -46.00 39.04 19.97
C LYS A 168 -45.56 39.83 18.72
N ASN A 169 -46.41 40.01 17.72
CA ASN A 169 -46.09 40.68 16.44
C ASN A 169 -46.49 42.18 16.38
N SER A 170 -46.56 42.86 17.52
CA SER A 170 -47.19 44.18 17.64
C SER A 170 -46.34 45.39 17.23
N GLN A 171 -45.33 45.26 16.37
CA GLN A 171 -44.56 46.43 15.89
C GLN A 171 -44.33 46.63 14.40
N GLU A 172 -44.76 45.75 13.49
CA GLU A 172 -44.72 46.08 12.06
C GLU A 172 -46.05 45.79 11.35
N ASN A 173 -46.61 46.85 10.77
CA ASN A 173 -47.88 46.84 10.05
C ASN A 173 -47.77 46.01 8.76
N SER A 174 -48.84 45.24 8.52
CA SER A 174 -49.26 44.54 7.29
C SER A 174 -48.94 43.03 7.14
N GLN A 175 -50.02 42.24 7.32
CA GLN A 175 -50.39 40.97 6.64
C GLN A 175 -50.11 39.58 7.30
N PRO A 176 -50.94 38.55 6.98
CA PRO A 176 -51.45 37.54 7.91
C PRO A 176 -50.73 36.18 7.78
N ASN A 177 -49.44 36.12 8.08
CA ASN A 177 -48.67 34.87 7.97
C ASN A 177 -48.60 34.11 9.29
N LYS A 178 -49.76 33.61 9.74
CA LYS A 178 -49.88 32.79 10.96
C LYS A 178 -49.50 31.34 10.66
N LEU A 179 -48.62 30.74 11.46
CA LEU A 179 -48.34 29.29 11.36
C LEU A 179 -49.51 28.45 11.89
N ILE A 180 -49.68 27.24 11.36
CA ILE A 180 -50.66 26.25 11.87
C ILE A 180 -50.31 25.82 13.31
N SER A 181 -49.01 25.75 13.60
CA SER A 181 -48.45 25.38 14.89
C SER A 181 -47.02 25.92 15.03
N ASN A 182 -46.63 26.29 16.25
CA ASN A 182 -45.25 26.67 16.56
C ASN A 182 -44.28 25.49 16.61
N ARG A 183 -44.78 24.25 16.65
CA ARG A 183 -43.95 23.05 16.67
C ARG A 183 -43.68 22.58 15.24
N ILE A 184 -42.53 22.99 14.71
CA ILE A 184 -42.11 22.66 13.35
C ILE A 184 -41.22 21.41 13.40
N THR A 185 -41.51 20.44 12.55
CA THR A 185 -40.80 19.15 12.51
C THR A 185 -39.76 19.07 11.41
N ARG A 186 -40.02 19.67 10.24
CA ARG A 186 -39.14 19.58 9.06
C ARG A 186 -39.30 20.80 8.16
N LEU A 187 -38.21 21.15 7.49
CA LEU A 187 -38.17 22.15 6.42
C LEU A 187 -37.72 21.49 5.12
N PHE A 188 -38.34 21.88 4.01
CA PHE A 188 -37.96 21.42 2.69
C PHE A 188 -38.12 22.55 1.68
N ILE A 189 -37.04 22.95 1.00
CA ILE A 189 -37.11 23.94 -0.08
C ILE A 189 -37.15 23.19 -1.41
N ASP A 190 -38.16 23.48 -2.23
CA ASP A 190 -38.26 22.89 -3.55
C ASP A 190 -37.44 23.66 -4.62
N LYS A 191 -37.41 23.12 -5.83
CA LYS A 191 -36.69 23.70 -6.97
C LYS A 191 -37.18 25.08 -7.43
N PHE A 192 -38.29 25.58 -6.88
CA PHE A 192 -38.88 26.88 -7.18
C PHE A 192 -38.71 27.89 -6.02
N GLU A 193 -37.79 27.61 -5.08
CA GLU A 193 -37.56 28.42 -3.88
C GLU A 193 -38.77 28.52 -2.93
N ARG A 194 -39.71 27.58 -3.02
CA ARG A 194 -40.84 27.55 -2.08
C ARG A 194 -40.48 26.69 -0.87
N LEU A 195 -40.65 27.26 0.32
CA LEU A 195 -40.35 26.61 1.58
C LEU A 195 -41.57 25.85 2.09
N TRP A 196 -41.47 24.53 2.11
CA TRP A 196 -42.43 23.63 2.72
C TRP A 196 -42.08 23.43 4.19
N ILE A 197 -43.06 23.70 5.05
CA ILE A 197 -42.95 23.69 6.51
C ILE A 197 -43.88 22.60 7.02
N THR A 198 -43.34 21.57 7.67
CA THR A 198 -44.15 20.55 8.31
C THR A 198 -44.26 20.82 9.81
N SER A 199 -45.45 20.67 10.36
CA SER A 199 -45.73 20.83 11.78
C SER A 199 -46.42 19.59 12.33
N ASP A 200 -46.58 19.53 13.65
CA ASP A 200 -47.39 18.50 14.32
C ASP A 200 -48.88 18.54 13.94
N ARG A 201 -49.34 19.63 13.32
CA ARG A 201 -50.74 19.86 12.90
C ARG A 201 -50.97 19.89 11.39
N GLY A 202 -49.94 19.71 10.56
CA GLY A 202 -50.10 19.69 9.09
C GLY A 202 -48.94 20.30 8.32
N LEU A 203 -49.15 20.53 7.02
CA LEU A 203 -48.17 21.03 6.07
C LEU A 203 -48.49 22.49 5.70
N SER A 204 -47.49 23.35 5.62
CA SER A 204 -47.63 24.72 5.10
C SER A 204 -46.59 24.98 4.01
N LEU A 205 -46.90 25.92 3.12
CA LEU A 205 -46.03 26.38 2.05
C LEU A 205 -45.86 27.89 2.18
N LEU A 206 -44.61 28.32 2.29
CA LEU A 206 -44.20 29.71 2.26
C LEU A 206 -43.56 30.00 0.89
N THR A 207 -44.14 30.96 0.18
CA THR A 207 -43.62 31.43 -1.13
C THR A 207 -42.48 32.45 -0.94
N PRO A 208 -41.65 32.70 -1.97
CA PRO A 208 -40.61 33.74 -1.92
C PRO A 208 -41.16 35.14 -1.60
N GLU A 209 -42.40 35.44 -2.00
CA GLU A 209 -43.12 36.67 -1.65
C GLU A 209 -43.62 36.69 -0.20
N LEU A 210 -43.19 35.72 0.61
CA LEU A 210 -43.59 35.48 2.00
C LEU A 210 -45.09 35.21 2.18
N ASN A 211 -45.82 34.77 1.15
CA ASN A 211 -47.21 34.33 1.33
C ASN A 211 -47.25 32.91 1.87
N LEU A 212 -47.94 32.73 3.00
CA LEU A 212 -48.12 31.43 3.67
C LEU A 212 -49.45 30.78 3.29
N THR A 213 -49.41 29.53 2.83
CA THR A 213 -50.58 28.71 2.49
C THR A 213 -50.55 27.40 3.26
N HIS A 214 -51.70 26.91 3.69
CA HIS A 214 -51.82 25.74 4.56
C HIS A 214 -52.48 24.56 3.84
N PHE A 215 -52.00 23.34 4.13
CA PHE A 215 -52.50 22.09 3.57
C PHE A 215 -52.74 21.08 4.70
N PRO A 216 -53.96 20.49 4.80
CA PRO A 216 -55.17 20.68 4.01
C PRO A 216 -56.11 21.77 4.58
N ASN A 217 -57.08 22.25 3.79
CA ASN A 217 -58.13 23.17 4.28
C ASN A 217 -59.08 22.51 5.32
N ASP A 218 -59.07 21.17 5.42
CA ASP A 218 -59.77 20.36 6.44
C ASP A 218 -58.73 19.46 7.15
N ASN A 219 -58.69 19.48 8.48
CA ASN A 219 -57.72 18.77 9.34
C ASN A 219 -57.76 17.22 9.27
N THR A 220 -58.47 16.62 8.31
CA THR A 220 -58.84 15.20 8.28
C THR A 220 -58.13 14.36 7.21
N LEU A 221 -57.28 14.95 6.35
CA LEU A 221 -56.71 14.25 5.18
C LEU A 221 -55.37 13.54 5.42
N ILE A 222 -54.57 13.94 6.41
CA ILE A 222 -53.29 13.29 6.76
C ILE A 222 -53.38 12.77 8.20
N GLU A 223 -53.44 11.45 8.36
CA GLU A 223 -53.51 10.82 9.68
C GLU A 223 -52.11 10.59 10.25
N GLY A 224 -51.65 11.50 11.11
CA GLY A 224 -50.40 11.39 11.86
C GLY A 224 -49.37 12.47 11.54
N GLU A 225 -48.38 12.62 12.43
CA GLU A 225 -47.29 13.61 12.32
C GLU A 225 -46.43 13.35 11.08
N ILE A 226 -46.19 14.38 10.27
CA ILE A 226 -45.29 14.33 9.10
C ILE A 226 -43.84 14.30 9.59
N THR A 227 -43.07 13.32 9.13
CA THR A 227 -41.69 13.08 9.56
C THR A 227 -40.66 13.37 8.48
N SER A 228 -41.04 13.25 7.20
CA SER A 228 -40.13 13.41 6.06
C SER A 228 -40.90 13.86 4.82
N VAL A 229 -40.23 14.63 3.97
CA VAL A 229 -40.77 15.16 2.72
C VAL A 229 -39.69 15.03 1.65
N GLU A 230 -40.07 14.56 0.46
CA GLU A 230 -39.17 14.41 -0.69
C GLU A 230 -39.86 14.81 -1.99
N SER A 231 -39.09 15.32 -2.94
CA SER A 231 -39.60 15.73 -4.25
C SER A 231 -40.06 14.54 -5.10
N GLY A 232 -41.25 14.63 -5.69
CA GLY A 232 -41.76 13.65 -6.65
C GLY A 232 -41.37 13.93 -8.10
N GLN A 233 -42.17 13.44 -9.05
CA GLN A 233 -42.10 13.79 -10.48
C GLN A 233 -43.05 14.95 -10.75
N SER A 234 -42.60 15.98 -11.49
CA SER A 234 -43.40 17.10 -11.98
C SER A 234 -44.53 17.59 -11.05
N ASN A 235 -44.17 18.44 -10.07
CA ASN A 235 -45.10 19.10 -9.14
C ASN A 235 -45.86 18.15 -8.18
N THR A 236 -45.20 17.06 -7.78
CA THR A 236 -45.66 16.20 -6.69
C THR A 236 -44.66 16.17 -5.53
N LEU A 237 -45.16 15.89 -4.32
CA LEU A 237 -44.36 15.69 -3.10
C LEU A 237 -44.71 14.36 -2.44
N TRP A 238 -43.68 13.60 -2.10
CA TRP A 238 -43.80 12.42 -1.25
C TRP A 238 -43.74 12.85 0.21
N ILE A 239 -44.69 12.36 1.01
CA ILE A 239 -44.84 12.72 2.42
C ILE A 239 -44.85 11.44 3.25
N GLY A 240 -43.86 11.30 4.12
CA GLY A 240 -43.78 10.22 5.09
C GLY A 240 -44.40 10.62 6.42
N THR A 241 -45.13 9.70 7.04
CA THR A 241 -45.81 9.93 8.32
C THR A 241 -45.31 8.99 9.41
N LYS A 242 -45.66 9.31 10.66
CA LYS A 242 -45.29 8.54 11.85
C LYS A 242 -46.03 7.20 11.98
N SER A 243 -47.27 7.08 11.49
CA SER A 243 -48.14 5.95 11.81
C SER A 243 -48.85 5.33 10.61
N LYS A 244 -49.18 6.10 9.57
CA LYS A 244 -50.00 5.62 8.45
C LYS A 244 -49.21 5.31 7.19
N GLY A 245 -47.93 5.68 7.13
CA GLY A 245 -47.05 5.39 6.00
C GLY A 245 -46.90 6.58 5.05
N LEU A 246 -47.10 6.34 3.74
CA LEU A 246 -46.69 7.24 2.66
C LEU A 246 -47.89 7.89 1.95
N TYR A 247 -47.80 9.20 1.71
CA TYR A 247 -48.74 9.98 0.93
C TYR A 247 -48.05 10.64 -0.26
N LEU A 248 -48.80 10.86 -1.34
CA LEU A 248 -48.39 11.64 -2.49
C LEU A 248 -49.30 12.87 -2.60
N LEU A 249 -48.70 14.06 -2.56
CA LEU A 249 -49.39 15.34 -2.77
C LEU A 249 -49.15 15.81 -4.20
N ASP A 250 -50.23 16.10 -4.93
CA ASP A 250 -50.17 16.87 -6.18
C ASP A 250 -50.38 18.36 -5.86
N ILE A 251 -49.37 19.17 -6.17
CA ILE A 251 -49.32 20.59 -5.79
C ILE A 251 -50.29 21.44 -6.64
N HIS A 252 -50.68 20.96 -7.83
CA HIS A 252 -51.61 21.71 -8.68
C HIS A 252 -53.07 21.48 -8.28
N THR A 253 -53.42 20.23 -7.99
CA THR A 253 -54.79 19.86 -7.63
C THR A 253 -55.05 19.96 -6.13
N ASN A 254 -54.00 20.15 -5.32
CA ASN A 254 -54.01 20.04 -3.87
C ASN A 254 -54.59 18.70 -3.37
N SER A 255 -54.51 17.65 -4.19
CA SER A 255 -55.04 16.33 -3.85
C SER A 255 -54.00 15.48 -3.14
N PHE A 256 -54.37 14.91 -2.00
CA PHE A 256 -53.58 13.88 -1.31
C PHE A 256 -54.03 12.50 -1.76
N LYS A 257 -53.07 11.69 -2.19
CA LYS A 257 -53.26 10.28 -2.49
C LYS A 257 -52.52 9.45 -1.46
N TYR A 258 -53.27 8.72 -0.64
CA TYR A 258 -52.72 7.68 0.21
C TYR A 258 -52.20 6.53 -0.67
N ILE A 259 -50.99 6.07 -0.39
CA ILE A 259 -50.34 5.00 -1.15
C ILE A 259 -50.59 3.70 -0.39
N ASP A 260 -51.81 3.18 -0.58
CA ASP A 260 -52.22 1.89 -0.05
C ASP A 260 -51.49 0.78 -0.81
N THR A 261 -50.33 0.41 -0.30
CA THR A 261 -49.45 -0.58 -0.92
C THR A 261 -49.15 -1.64 0.12
N ALA A 262 -49.82 -2.78 -0.04
CA ALA A 262 -49.53 -4.10 0.51
C ALA A 262 -48.80 -4.14 1.87
N ILE A 263 -49.55 -4.43 2.94
CA ILE A 263 -49.11 -5.03 4.23
C ILE A 263 -47.65 -4.70 4.61
N GLY A 264 -47.43 -3.68 5.43
CA GLY A 264 -46.14 -3.57 6.14
C GLY A 264 -45.67 -2.19 6.54
N LEU A 265 -46.11 -1.12 5.87
CA LEU A 265 -45.78 0.27 6.24
C LEU A 265 -46.66 0.81 7.38
N GLU A 266 -47.92 0.39 7.45
CA GLU A 266 -48.83 0.81 8.53
C GLU A 266 -48.26 0.43 9.90
N GLY A 267 -48.31 1.37 10.85
CA GLY A 267 -47.75 1.22 12.20
C GLY A 267 -46.23 1.44 12.30
N ASN A 268 -45.52 1.72 11.19
CA ASN A 268 -44.07 1.96 11.21
C ASN A 268 -43.76 3.44 10.94
N ARG A 269 -42.94 4.04 11.81
CA ARG A 269 -42.49 5.43 11.67
C ARG A 269 -41.49 5.53 10.52
N ILE A 270 -41.83 6.32 9.50
CA ILE A 270 -40.90 6.69 8.42
C ILE A 270 -39.92 7.74 8.98
N THR A 271 -38.62 7.53 8.84
CA THR A 271 -37.58 8.43 9.34
C THR A 271 -36.99 9.31 8.24
N SER A 272 -36.83 8.77 7.03
CA SER A 272 -36.30 9.50 5.87
C SER A 272 -36.88 8.97 4.56
N LEU A 273 -36.92 9.82 3.54
CA LEU A 273 -37.32 9.50 2.17
C LEU A 273 -36.25 10.02 1.22
N LYS A 274 -35.81 9.18 0.28
CA LYS A 274 -34.88 9.56 -0.79
C LYS A 274 -35.28 8.94 -2.10
N LYS A 275 -35.33 9.74 -3.16
CA LYS A 275 -35.65 9.28 -4.52
C LYS A 275 -34.36 8.98 -5.29
N ASP A 276 -34.28 7.82 -5.91
CA ASP A 276 -33.14 7.47 -6.78
C ASP A 276 -33.31 8.04 -8.21
N ARG A 277 -32.27 7.87 -9.04
CA ARG A 277 -32.28 8.34 -10.44
C ARG A 277 -33.27 7.60 -11.33
N LEU A 278 -33.60 6.35 -11.00
CA LEU A 278 -34.59 5.53 -11.72
C LEU A 278 -36.03 5.87 -11.30
N GLY A 279 -36.20 6.76 -10.32
CA GLY A 279 -37.50 7.18 -9.80
C GLY A 279 -38.07 6.24 -8.73
N LYS A 280 -37.31 5.24 -8.25
CA LYS A 280 -37.70 4.43 -7.08
C LYS A 280 -37.49 5.27 -5.81
N LEU A 281 -38.30 4.99 -4.80
CA LEU A 281 -38.28 5.69 -3.52
C LEU A 281 -37.72 4.77 -2.45
N TRP A 282 -36.64 5.20 -1.80
CA TRP A 282 -36.05 4.56 -0.63
C TRP A 282 -36.62 5.18 0.64
N ILE A 283 -37.08 4.33 1.54
CA ILE A 283 -37.88 4.68 2.72
C ILE A 283 -37.17 4.12 3.95
N GLY A 284 -36.70 5.00 4.84
CA GLY A 284 -36.13 4.60 6.13
C GLY A 284 -37.24 4.33 7.14
N LEU A 285 -37.18 3.18 7.81
CA LEU A 285 -38.16 2.77 8.83
C LEU A 285 -37.46 2.60 10.18
N GLU A 286 -38.03 3.20 11.23
CA GLU A 286 -37.40 3.22 12.57
C GLU A 286 -37.15 1.83 13.16
N LYS A 287 -37.95 0.81 12.79
CA LYS A 287 -37.87 -0.55 13.39
C LYS A 287 -37.81 -1.69 12.38
N LYS A 288 -37.86 -1.40 11.08
CA LYS A 288 -37.98 -2.40 10.01
C LYS A 288 -36.86 -2.30 8.96
N GLY A 289 -35.84 -1.49 9.21
CA GLY A 289 -34.75 -1.26 8.28
C GLY A 289 -35.14 -0.29 7.17
N VAL A 290 -34.84 -0.65 5.93
CA VAL A 290 -35.15 0.18 4.76
C VAL A 290 -36.17 -0.52 3.89
N ALA A 291 -37.10 0.23 3.30
CA ALA A 291 -37.99 -0.25 2.27
C ALA A 291 -37.73 0.48 0.96
N ARG A 292 -37.90 -0.23 -0.16
CA ARG A 292 -37.83 0.33 -1.50
C ARG A 292 -39.20 0.22 -2.16
N TYR A 293 -39.73 1.36 -2.59
CA TYR A 293 -40.99 1.47 -3.30
C TYR A 293 -40.76 1.81 -4.77
N SER A 294 -41.34 1.02 -5.68
CA SER A 294 -41.35 1.31 -7.10
C SER A 294 -42.69 1.95 -7.51
N PRO A 295 -42.74 3.25 -7.85
CA PRO A 295 -43.98 3.90 -8.25
C PRO A 295 -44.60 3.31 -9.52
N LEU A 296 -43.76 2.75 -10.41
CA LEU A 296 -44.19 2.14 -11.68
C LEU A 296 -44.96 0.84 -11.44
N HIS A 297 -44.44 -0.04 -10.58
CA HIS A 297 -45.02 -1.37 -10.32
C HIS A 297 -45.94 -1.40 -9.10
N LYS A 298 -45.93 -0.33 -8.29
CA LYS A 298 -46.62 -0.25 -6.99
C LYS A 298 -46.24 -1.38 -6.03
N THR A 299 -45.02 -1.88 -6.15
CA THR A 299 -44.45 -2.91 -5.28
C THR A 299 -43.55 -2.27 -4.22
N ILE A 300 -43.53 -2.89 -3.04
CA ILE A 300 -42.62 -2.52 -1.96
C ILE A 300 -41.82 -3.73 -1.50
N GLU A 301 -40.52 -3.52 -1.30
CA GLU A 301 -39.58 -4.52 -0.83
C GLU A 301 -38.98 -4.04 0.50
N PHE A 302 -38.88 -4.93 1.49
CA PHE A 302 -38.34 -4.61 2.80
C PHE A 302 -36.96 -5.27 3.00
N PHE A 303 -36.02 -4.49 3.51
CA PHE A 303 -34.68 -4.92 3.88
C PHE A 303 -34.53 -4.73 5.39
N SER A 304 -34.73 -5.80 6.17
CA SER A 304 -34.57 -5.80 7.62
C SER A 304 -33.24 -6.41 8.05
N GLY A 305 -32.76 -6.06 9.24
CA GLY A 305 -31.47 -6.53 9.73
C GLY A 305 -31.50 -7.89 10.41
N ALA A 306 -30.55 -8.76 10.07
CA ALA A 306 -30.12 -9.89 10.88
C ALA A 306 -28.59 -10.01 10.78
N ALA A 307 -27.93 -10.05 11.95
CA ALA A 307 -26.49 -10.12 12.07
C ALA A 307 -25.96 -11.46 11.57
N LYS A 308 -25.63 -11.57 10.28
CA LYS A 308 -24.65 -12.52 9.67
C LYS A 308 -24.66 -12.63 8.13
N ASN A 309 -25.51 -11.90 7.40
CA ASN A 309 -25.59 -12.04 5.93
C ASN A 309 -25.32 -10.70 5.21
N ARG A 310 -24.42 -10.67 4.22
CA ARG A 310 -24.02 -9.45 3.47
C ARG A 310 -25.17 -8.77 2.70
N HIS A 311 -26.29 -9.47 2.53
CA HIS A 311 -27.50 -8.97 1.87
C HIS A 311 -28.45 -8.21 2.82
N GLN A 312 -28.07 -8.01 4.09
CA GLN A 312 -28.94 -7.41 5.10
C GLN A 312 -28.24 -6.29 5.86
N LEU A 313 -29.04 -5.35 6.36
CA LEU A 313 -28.57 -4.27 7.23
C LEU A 313 -28.06 -4.84 8.55
N ASN A 314 -27.03 -4.26 9.12
CA ASN A 314 -26.54 -4.69 10.43
C ASN A 314 -27.50 -4.32 11.58
N SER A 315 -28.27 -3.23 11.43
CA SER A 315 -29.31 -2.81 12.37
C SER A 315 -30.62 -2.46 11.65
N PRO A 316 -31.78 -2.90 12.17
CA PRO A 316 -33.08 -2.53 11.61
C PRO A 316 -33.52 -1.09 12.02
N LEU A 317 -32.73 -0.38 12.83
CA LEU A 317 -33.09 0.93 13.37
C LEU A 317 -32.55 2.07 12.51
N VAL A 318 -33.23 2.39 11.39
CA VAL A 318 -32.76 3.41 10.44
C VAL A 318 -33.13 4.82 10.89
N THR A 319 -32.13 5.69 10.98
CA THR A 319 -32.28 7.09 11.42
C THR A 319 -32.31 8.07 10.25
N SER A 320 -31.48 7.83 9.22
CA SER A 320 -31.28 8.75 8.11
C SER A 320 -30.86 8.02 6.84
N LEU A 321 -31.14 8.63 5.70
CA LEU A 321 -30.79 8.14 4.36
C LEU A 321 -30.22 9.31 3.56
N ASP A 322 -29.19 9.05 2.76
CA ASP A 322 -28.72 9.99 1.74
C ASP A 322 -28.24 9.25 0.49
N ILE A 323 -28.32 9.90 -0.67
CA ILE A 323 -27.83 9.34 -1.94
C ILE A 323 -26.78 10.29 -2.49
N ASP A 324 -25.57 9.77 -2.70
CA ASP A 324 -24.46 10.57 -3.18
C ASP A 324 -24.48 10.80 -4.70
N SER A 325 -23.57 11.63 -5.19
CA SER A 325 -23.41 11.93 -6.63
C SER A 325 -23.02 10.73 -7.50
N THR A 326 -22.49 9.66 -6.88
CA THR A 326 -22.08 8.41 -7.54
C THR A 326 -23.19 7.36 -7.53
N HIS A 327 -24.36 7.68 -6.96
CA HIS A 327 -25.49 6.77 -6.76
C HIS A 327 -25.23 5.65 -5.73
N GLN A 328 -24.46 5.93 -4.69
CA GLN A 328 -24.49 5.10 -3.48
C GLN A 328 -25.55 5.61 -2.53
N LEU A 329 -26.34 4.68 -2.01
CA LEU A 329 -27.26 4.91 -0.91
C LEU A 329 -26.52 4.68 0.41
N TRP A 330 -26.47 5.72 1.22
CA TRP A 330 -25.94 5.70 2.57
C TRP A 330 -27.08 5.66 3.58
N ILE A 331 -26.90 4.87 4.64
CA ILE A 331 -27.92 4.57 5.63
C ILE A 331 -27.31 4.75 7.02
N GLY A 332 -27.79 5.75 7.75
CA GLY A 332 -27.47 5.91 9.17
C GLY A 332 -28.36 5.01 10.01
N THR A 333 -27.77 4.33 10.99
CA THR A 333 -28.51 3.47 11.91
C THR A 333 -28.24 3.82 13.37
N LYS A 334 -29.18 3.43 14.23
CA LYS A 334 -29.02 3.49 15.68
C LYS A 334 -28.40 2.18 16.16
N GLY A 335 -27.15 2.26 16.60
CA GLY A 335 -26.39 1.15 17.19
C GLY A 335 -25.61 0.28 16.21
N GLY A 336 -25.86 0.40 14.89
CA GLY A 336 -25.12 -0.31 13.83
C GLY A 336 -24.28 0.61 12.93
N GLY A 337 -24.01 1.85 13.31
CA GLY A 337 -23.18 2.75 12.49
C GLY A 337 -23.80 3.06 11.12
N LEU A 338 -22.98 3.01 10.07
CA LEU A 338 -23.35 3.34 8.69
C LEU A 338 -23.47 2.07 7.84
N ASN A 339 -24.46 2.01 6.95
CA ASN A 339 -24.51 1.03 5.87
C ASN A 339 -24.45 1.75 4.52
N LYS A 340 -23.90 1.10 3.50
CA LYS A 340 -23.90 1.61 2.12
C LYS A 340 -24.27 0.54 1.11
N THR A 341 -24.86 0.95 0.00
CA THR A 341 -25.11 0.07 -1.16
C THR A 341 -25.02 0.86 -2.46
N PHE A 342 -24.44 0.27 -3.50
CA PHE A 342 -24.33 0.88 -4.82
C PHE A 342 -25.59 0.60 -5.65
N LEU A 343 -26.39 1.63 -5.92
CA LEU A 343 -27.71 1.45 -6.53
C LEU A 343 -27.64 0.95 -7.98
N ASN A 344 -26.57 1.28 -8.72
CA ASN A 344 -26.43 0.81 -10.09
C ASN A 344 -25.88 -0.63 -10.19
N ALA A 345 -25.53 -1.27 -9.06
CA ALA A 345 -25.14 -2.68 -9.04
C ALA A 345 -26.23 -3.61 -9.59
N GLU A 346 -27.49 -3.17 -9.51
CA GLU A 346 -28.63 -3.90 -10.08
C GLU A 346 -28.50 -4.12 -11.60
N SER A 347 -27.81 -3.23 -12.32
CA SER A 347 -27.61 -3.36 -13.76
C SER A 347 -26.82 -4.61 -14.16
N PHE A 348 -26.05 -5.21 -13.25
CA PHE A 348 -25.31 -6.45 -13.48
C PHE A 348 -26.13 -7.73 -13.21
N GLY A 349 -27.34 -7.60 -12.67
CA GLY A 349 -28.29 -8.70 -12.47
C GLY A 349 -27.68 -9.96 -11.85
N HIS A 350 -26.97 -9.81 -10.73
CA HIS A 350 -26.39 -10.95 -10.01
C HIS A 350 -27.47 -11.86 -9.42
N MET A 351 -27.45 -13.12 -9.86
CA MET A 351 -28.28 -14.21 -9.37
C MET A 351 -27.51 -15.02 -8.33
N HIS A 352 -27.77 -14.72 -7.06
CA HIS A 352 -27.14 -15.43 -5.93
C HIS A 352 -27.79 -16.81 -5.72
N PRO A 353 -27.04 -17.83 -5.26
CA PRO A 353 -27.61 -19.19 -5.08
C PRO A 353 -28.79 -19.24 -4.10
N GLN A 354 -28.82 -18.30 -3.15
CA GLN A 354 -29.85 -18.17 -2.12
C GLN A 354 -30.92 -17.12 -2.45
N SER A 355 -30.97 -16.59 -3.67
CA SER A 355 -31.94 -15.55 -4.07
C SER A 355 -33.41 -15.97 -3.89
N PHE A 356 -33.71 -17.27 -3.83
CA PHE A 356 -35.06 -17.82 -3.69
C PHE A 356 -35.20 -18.65 -2.42
N THR A 357 -36.36 -18.66 -1.75
CA THR A 357 -36.54 -19.42 -0.51
C THR A 357 -36.59 -20.92 -0.77
N ASP A 358 -37.41 -21.36 -1.72
CA ASP A 358 -37.76 -22.77 -1.93
C ASP A 358 -37.12 -23.39 -3.19
N ASN A 359 -36.76 -22.57 -4.19
CA ASN A 359 -36.21 -23.01 -5.49
C ASN A 359 -34.78 -22.48 -5.71
N ARG A 360 -33.85 -22.91 -4.85
CA ARG A 360 -32.46 -22.44 -4.81
C ARG A 360 -31.56 -23.16 -5.79
N LEU A 361 -30.50 -22.47 -6.20
CA LEU A 361 -29.34 -23.13 -6.78
C LEU A 361 -28.54 -23.76 -5.63
N SER A 362 -28.47 -25.09 -5.55
CA SER A 362 -27.80 -25.74 -4.39
C SER A 362 -26.27 -25.66 -4.43
N ASN A 363 -25.69 -25.22 -5.55
CA ASN A 363 -24.27 -24.93 -5.67
C ASN A 363 -24.08 -23.64 -6.48
N GLY A 364 -23.38 -22.65 -5.91
CA GLY A 364 -23.12 -21.37 -6.56
C GLY A 364 -22.02 -21.38 -7.61
N ASN A 365 -21.26 -22.47 -7.72
CA ASN A 365 -20.17 -22.58 -8.67
C ASN A 365 -20.73 -22.92 -10.07
N VAL A 366 -21.13 -21.89 -10.82
CA VAL A 366 -21.78 -22.00 -12.14
C VAL A 366 -20.72 -22.18 -13.22
N ARG A 367 -20.83 -23.25 -14.00
CA ARG A 367 -19.82 -23.68 -14.97
C ARG A 367 -20.25 -23.53 -16.42
N SER A 368 -21.56 -23.58 -16.68
CA SER A 368 -22.10 -23.43 -18.02
C SER A 368 -23.52 -22.91 -17.95
N ILE A 369 -23.91 -22.07 -18.89
CA ILE A 369 -25.25 -21.51 -19.03
C ILE A 369 -25.64 -21.65 -20.50
N PHE A 370 -26.87 -22.08 -20.79
CA PHE A 370 -27.31 -22.27 -22.17
C PHE A 370 -28.84 -22.19 -22.26
N ARG A 371 -29.36 -21.55 -23.30
CA ARG A 371 -30.80 -21.57 -23.63
C ARG A 371 -31.06 -22.51 -24.80
N ASP A 372 -32.02 -23.40 -24.63
CA ASP A 372 -32.40 -24.36 -25.66
C ASP A 372 -33.40 -23.82 -26.69
N HIS A 373 -33.64 -24.55 -27.77
CA HIS A 373 -34.59 -24.18 -28.83
C HIS A 373 -36.04 -24.03 -28.32
N ARG A 374 -36.40 -24.65 -27.18
CA ARG A 374 -37.70 -24.50 -26.51
C ARG A 374 -37.76 -23.27 -25.62
N GLN A 375 -36.73 -22.42 -25.67
CA GLN A 375 -36.55 -21.23 -24.86
C GLN A 375 -36.43 -21.53 -23.36
N GLN A 376 -36.06 -22.75 -22.96
CA GLN A 376 -35.74 -23.08 -21.58
C GLN A 376 -34.27 -22.75 -21.29
N LEU A 377 -34.04 -21.98 -20.22
CA LEU A 377 -32.70 -21.67 -19.73
C LEU A 377 -32.18 -22.77 -18.80
N TRP A 378 -30.97 -23.24 -19.07
CA TRP A 378 -30.28 -24.30 -18.33
C TRP A 378 -29.03 -23.74 -17.66
N VAL A 379 -28.80 -24.16 -16.41
CA VAL A 379 -27.66 -23.75 -15.60
C VAL A 379 -26.94 -25.00 -15.10
N GLY A 380 -25.71 -25.20 -15.60
CA GLY A 380 -24.80 -26.26 -15.19
C GLY A 380 -23.86 -25.73 -14.10
N THR A 381 -23.73 -26.49 -13.02
CA THR A 381 -22.89 -26.14 -11.87
C THR A 381 -21.81 -27.19 -11.65
N ALA A 382 -20.91 -26.94 -10.71
CA ALA A 382 -19.95 -27.95 -10.25
C ALA A 382 -20.61 -29.18 -9.58
N LYS A 383 -21.89 -29.08 -9.19
CA LYS A 383 -22.68 -30.18 -8.58
C LYS A 383 -24.12 -30.15 -9.06
N GLY A 384 -24.34 -30.45 -10.33
CA GLY A 384 -25.70 -30.59 -10.87
C GLY A 384 -26.04 -29.70 -12.04
N LEU A 385 -27.11 -30.10 -12.73
CA LEU A 385 -27.76 -29.38 -13.81
C LEU A 385 -29.15 -28.90 -13.36
N TYR A 386 -29.50 -27.65 -13.65
CA TYR A 386 -30.73 -27.00 -13.23
C TYR A 386 -31.48 -26.39 -14.42
N GLN A 387 -32.80 -26.38 -14.32
CA GLN A 387 -33.72 -25.61 -15.14
C GLN A 387 -34.05 -24.31 -14.42
N ALA A 388 -33.79 -23.16 -15.05
CA ALA A 388 -34.28 -21.89 -14.54
C ALA A 388 -35.79 -21.78 -14.80
N GLN A 389 -36.56 -21.49 -13.77
CA GLN A 389 -37.97 -21.18 -13.89
C GLN A 389 -38.10 -19.70 -14.22
N GLU A 390 -38.75 -19.38 -15.33
CA GLU A 390 -38.91 -18.01 -15.81
C GLU A 390 -40.38 -17.60 -15.87
N ASP A 391 -40.67 -16.32 -15.62
CA ASP A 391 -41.99 -15.72 -15.81
C ASP A 391 -42.25 -15.37 -17.29
N GLU A 392 -43.44 -14.79 -17.59
CA GLU A 392 -43.81 -14.34 -18.94
C GLU A 392 -42.84 -13.30 -19.54
N ASN A 393 -42.04 -12.63 -18.70
CA ASN A 393 -41.08 -11.59 -19.09
C ASN A 393 -39.62 -12.11 -19.15
N ARG A 394 -39.41 -13.43 -19.06
CA ARG A 394 -38.09 -14.07 -18.98
C ARG A 394 -37.27 -13.60 -17.78
N GLN A 395 -37.92 -13.37 -16.65
CA GLN A 395 -37.26 -13.15 -15.36
C GLN A 395 -37.20 -14.46 -14.59
N ILE A 396 -36.04 -14.77 -14.03
CA ILE A 396 -35.82 -16.00 -13.27
C ILE A 396 -36.52 -15.85 -11.92
N ILE A 397 -37.41 -16.79 -11.61
CA ILE A 397 -38.18 -16.86 -10.37
C ILE A 397 -37.79 -18.06 -9.49
N GLY A 398 -36.88 -18.91 -9.96
CA GLY A 398 -36.38 -20.06 -9.21
C GLY A 398 -35.55 -21.02 -10.06
N PHE A 399 -34.94 -22.02 -9.42
CA PHE A 399 -34.22 -23.10 -10.08
C PHE A 399 -34.76 -24.46 -9.66
N LYS A 400 -34.95 -25.35 -10.63
CA LYS A 400 -35.36 -26.73 -10.41
C LYS A 400 -34.24 -27.68 -10.85
N PRO A 401 -33.76 -28.59 -9.99
CA PRO A 401 -32.80 -29.62 -10.39
C PRO A 401 -33.35 -30.46 -11.54
N PHE A 402 -32.53 -30.70 -12.56
CA PHE A 402 -32.86 -31.61 -13.65
C PHE A 402 -32.52 -33.04 -13.25
N LEU A 403 -33.56 -33.86 -13.05
CA LEU A 403 -33.43 -35.23 -12.61
C LEU A 403 -33.88 -36.17 -13.73
N VAL A 404 -32.95 -36.98 -14.23
CA VAL A 404 -33.25 -38.07 -15.16
C VAL A 404 -32.79 -39.38 -14.55
N PRO A 405 -33.67 -40.41 -14.46
CA PRO A 405 -33.32 -41.70 -13.89
C PRO A 405 -32.03 -42.28 -14.50
N GLY A 406 -31.13 -42.76 -13.63
CA GLY A 406 -29.85 -43.36 -14.02
C GLY A 406 -28.72 -42.40 -14.38
N SER A 407 -28.99 -41.12 -14.66
CA SER A 407 -28.00 -40.21 -15.25
C SER A 407 -26.91 -39.68 -14.29
N LYS A 408 -27.10 -39.79 -12.96
CA LYS A 408 -26.24 -39.21 -11.90
C LYS A 408 -25.89 -37.70 -12.09
N LEU A 409 -26.55 -37.00 -13.01
CA LEU A 409 -26.22 -35.62 -13.37
C LEU A 409 -26.43 -34.63 -12.22
N SER A 410 -27.30 -34.92 -11.26
CA SER A 410 -27.59 -34.06 -10.11
C SER A 410 -26.41 -33.82 -9.17
N GLN A 411 -25.38 -34.67 -9.24
CA GLN A 411 -24.15 -34.54 -8.43
C GLN A 411 -22.89 -34.35 -9.31
N SER A 412 -23.07 -34.36 -10.63
CA SER A 412 -21.95 -34.30 -11.58
C SER A 412 -21.47 -32.87 -11.80
N PHE A 413 -20.18 -32.73 -12.07
CA PHE A 413 -19.60 -31.47 -12.53
C PHE A 413 -19.93 -31.27 -13.99
N ILE A 414 -20.72 -30.24 -14.32
CA ILE A 414 -21.14 -29.94 -15.70
C ILE A 414 -20.09 -29.05 -16.35
N SER A 415 -19.47 -29.52 -17.45
CA SER A 415 -18.47 -28.76 -18.20
C SER A 415 -19.08 -27.86 -19.27
N PHE A 416 -20.00 -28.40 -20.07
CA PHE A 416 -20.63 -27.67 -21.17
C PHE A 416 -22.04 -28.19 -21.43
N MET A 417 -22.85 -27.35 -22.07
CA MET A 417 -24.19 -27.68 -22.54
C MET A 417 -24.43 -27.02 -23.89
N LYS A 418 -24.88 -27.77 -24.90
CA LYS A 418 -25.27 -27.22 -26.21
C LYS A 418 -26.37 -28.07 -26.85
N GLU A 419 -27.06 -27.52 -27.85
CA GLU A 419 -27.91 -28.28 -28.75
C GLU A 419 -27.32 -28.35 -30.15
N ASP A 420 -27.54 -29.48 -30.83
CA ASP A 420 -27.23 -29.63 -32.24
C ASP A 420 -28.40 -29.17 -33.13
N LYS A 421 -28.19 -29.09 -34.45
CA LYS A 421 -29.26 -28.75 -35.42
C LYS A 421 -30.48 -29.69 -35.39
N PHE A 422 -30.37 -30.88 -34.77
CA PHE A 422 -31.48 -31.83 -34.60
C PHE A 422 -32.19 -31.68 -33.25
N ALA A 423 -31.90 -30.60 -32.51
CA ALA A 423 -32.45 -30.32 -31.19
C ALA A 423 -32.12 -31.39 -30.13
N ARG A 424 -31.07 -32.21 -30.34
CA ARG A 424 -30.55 -33.08 -29.27
C ARG A 424 -29.72 -32.25 -28.31
N PHE A 425 -29.86 -32.51 -27.02
CA PHE A 425 -29.20 -31.75 -25.97
C PHE A 425 -27.97 -32.47 -25.44
N TRP A 426 -26.80 -31.88 -25.65
CA TRP A 426 -25.50 -32.46 -25.34
C TRP A 426 -24.99 -31.88 -24.03
N VAL A 427 -24.69 -32.75 -23.07
CA VAL A 427 -24.18 -32.40 -21.74
C VAL A 427 -22.87 -33.14 -21.50
N GLY A 428 -21.78 -32.38 -21.41
CA GLY A 428 -20.46 -32.90 -21.05
C GLY A 428 -20.21 -32.74 -19.55
N THR A 429 -19.59 -33.75 -18.95
CA THR A 429 -19.25 -33.75 -17.51
C THR A 429 -17.76 -33.96 -17.29
N ARG A 430 -17.28 -33.65 -16.07
CA ARG A 430 -15.97 -34.12 -15.58
C ARG A 430 -16.18 -35.34 -14.69
N GLY A 431 -15.96 -36.53 -15.25
CA GLY A 431 -15.96 -37.81 -14.52
C GLY A 431 -17.09 -38.78 -14.90
N GLU A 432 -18.20 -38.30 -15.45
CA GLU A 432 -19.29 -39.17 -15.93
C GLU A 432 -19.37 -39.22 -17.47
N GLY A 433 -18.47 -38.59 -18.21
CA GLY A 433 -18.45 -38.61 -19.67
C GLY A 433 -19.53 -37.74 -20.31
N LEU A 434 -20.07 -38.18 -21.46
CA LEU A 434 -20.97 -37.42 -22.32
C LEU A 434 -22.39 -37.99 -22.30
N PHE A 435 -23.37 -37.09 -22.15
CA PHE A 435 -24.79 -37.40 -22.29
C PHE A 435 -25.38 -36.68 -23.51
N ILE A 436 -26.08 -37.42 -24.36
CA ILE A 436 -26.82 -36.87 -25.50
C ILE A 436 -28.29 -37.18 -25.30
N PHE A 437 -29.06 -36.17 -24.92
CA PHE A 437 -30.50 -36.28 -24.70
C PHE A 437 -31.29 -36.14 -26.01
N THR A 438 -32.39 -36.87 -26.09
CA THR A 438 -33.39 -36.67 -27.15
C THR A 438 -34.03 -35.27 -27.04
N PRO A 439 -34.67 -34.75 -28.10
CA PRO A 439 -35.25 -33.39 -28.08
C PRO A 439 -36.30 -33.15 -26.99
N ASP A 440 -36.99 -34.20 -26.53
CA ASP A 440 -37.90 -34.18 -25.40
C ASP A 440 -37.22 -34.27 -24.02
N LYS A 441 -35.91 -34.56 -24.00
CA LYS A 441 -35.04 -34.70 -22.83
C LYS A 441 -35.50 -35.78 -21.86
N GLN A 442 -36.27 -36.77 -22.33
CA GLN A 442 -36.74 -37.90 -21.53
C GLN A 442 -35.80 -39.11 -21.57
N SER A 443 -35.08 -39.29 -22.69
CA SER A 443 -34.11 -40.36 -22.88
C SER A 443 -32.75 -39.80 -23.27
N TYR A 444 -31.70 -40.58 -23.06
CA TYR A 444 -30.33 -40.18 -23.40
C TYR A 444 -29.47 -41.35 -23.82
N ILE A 445 -28.46 -41.05 -24.61
CA ILE A 445 -27.32 -41.92 -24.87
C ILE A 445 -26.18 -41.46 -23.97
N HIS A 446 -25.58 -42.41 -23.25
CA HIS A 446 -24.46 -42.15 -22.34
C HIS A 446 -23.18 -42.77 -22.89
N TYR A 447 -22.18 -41.92 -23.13
CA TYR A 447 -20.84 -42.35 -23.49
C TYR A 447 -19.91 -42.15 -22.28
N LYS A 448 -19.42 -43.26 -21.75
CA LYS A 448 -18.39 -43.29 -20.71
C LYS A 448 -17.11 -43.89 -21.29
N HIS A 449 -15.96 -43.39 -20.86
CA HIS A 449 -14.67 -43.84 -21.32
C HIS A 449 -14.48 -45.33 -21.02
N ASN A 450 -14.10 -46.08 -22.05
CA ASN A 450 -13.78 -47.48 -21.94
C ASN A 450 -12.50 -47.76 -22.73
N ARG A 451 -11.43 -48.13 -22.00
CA ARG A 451 -10.11 -48.44 -22.59
C ARG A 451 -10.15 -49.54 -23.64
N ALA A 452 -11.11 -50.45 -23.59
CA ALA A 452 -11.25 -51.54 -24.55
C ALA A 452 -11.91 -51.12 -25.88
N ASN A 453 -12.56 -49.95 -25.94
CA ASN A 453 -13.25 -49.47 -27.13
C ASN A 453 -12.47 -48.32 -27.78
N SER A 454 -11.71 -48.61 -28.83
CA SER A 454 -10.93 -47.61 -29.58
C SER A 454 -11.79 -46.53 -30.23
N ASN A 455 -13.06 -46.82 -30.50
CA ASN A 455 -14.01 -45.88 -31.11
C ASN A 455 -14.92 -45.22 -30.06
N GLY A 456 -14.69 -45.47 -28.78
CA GLY A 456 -15.43 -44.90 -27.66
C GLY A 456 -15.01 -43.45 -27.35
N LEU A 457 -15.54 -42.89 -26.27
CA LEU A 457 -15.11 -41.58 -25.78
C LEU A 457 -13.65 -41.69 -25.25
N PRO A 458 -12.72 -40.80 -25.63
CA PRO A 458 -11.31 -40.96 -25.28
C PRO A 458 -10.98 -40.67 -23.82
N SER A 459 -11.80 -39.88 -23.12
CA SER A 459 -11.68 -39.56 -21.70
C SER A 459 -13.03 -39.14 -21.12
N ASP A 460 -13.23 -39.33 -19.81
CA ASP A 460 -14.40 -38.83 -19.07
C ASP A 460 -14.22 -37.38 -18.58
N LEU A 461 -13.05 -36.77 -18.80
CA LEU A 461 -12.73 -35.39 -18.43
C LEU A 461 -12.99 -34.45 -19.61
N LEU A 462 -14.27 -34.24 -19.91
CA LEU A 462 -14.68 -33.42 -21.05
C LEU A 462 -14.55 -31.94 -20.73
N PHE A 463 -14.06 -31.17 -21.69
CA PHE A 463 -13.69 -29.78 -21.44
C PHE A 463 -14.55 -28.79 -22.22
N SER A 464 -14.58 -28.85 -23.55
CA SER A 464 -15.44 -28.02 -24.40
C SER A 464 -16.05 -28.77 -25.59
N LEU A 465 -17.13 -28.22 -26.16
CA LEU A 465 -17.84 -28.76 -27.32
C LEU A 465 -18.03 -27.67 -28.37
N TYR A 466 -17.66 -27.99 -29.61
CA TYR A 466 -17.87 -27.15 -30.79
C TYR A 466 -18.64 -27.93 -31.85
N PHE A 467 -19.57 -27.25 -32.51
CA PHE A 467 -20.23 -27.75 -33.71
C PHE A 467 -19.67 -26.98 -34.90
N ASP A 468 -19.13 -27.71 -35.87
CA ASP A 468 -18.63 -27.08 -37.10
C ASP A 468 -19.77 -26.67 -38.04
N SER A 469 -19.43 -26.03 -39.18
CA SER A 469 -20.40 -25.60 -40.19
C SER A 469 -21.35 -26.73 -40.64
N ASP A 470 -20.83 -27.97 -40.67
CA ASP A 470 -21.55 -29.19 -41.06
C ASP A 470 -22.31 -29.85 -39.90
N ASN A 471 -22.28 -29.24 -38.71
CA ASN A 471 -22.90 -29.73 -37.48
C ASN A 471 -22.27 -31.05 -36.97
N SER A 472 -21.00 -31.29 -37.27
CA SER A 472 -20.21 -32.34 -36.62
C SER A 472 -19.77 -31.87 -35.25
N ALA A 473 -19.93 -32.73 -34.24
CA ALA A 473 -19.52 -32.44 -32.87
C ALA A 473 -18.02 -32.72 -32.68
N TRP A 474 -17.30 -31.71 -32.22
CA TRP A 474 -15.90 -31.79 -31.80
C TRP A 474 -15.81 -31.54 -30.30
N ILE A 475 -15.27 -32.50 -29.58
CA ILE A 475 -15.18 -32.51 -28.12
C ILE A 475 -13.71 -32.48 -27.74
N THR A 476 -13.32 -31.48 -26.96
CA THR A 476 -11.99 -31.40 -26.37
C THR A 476 -11.98 -32.07 -25.00
N THR A 477 -10.85 -32.65 -24.63
CA THR A 477 -10.65 -33.33 -23.35
C THR A 477 -9.47 -32.75 -22.61
N MET A 478 -9.49 -32.84 -21.28
CA MET A 478 -8.41 -32.32 -20.45
C MET A 478 -7.08 -33.08 -20.62
N ASP A 479 -7.12 -34.36 -21.02
CA ASP A 479 -5.98 -35.27 -20.95
C ASP A 479 -5.81 -36.21 -22.16
N ALA A 480 -6.75 -36.23 -23.11
CA ALA A 480 -6.80 -37.24 -24.18
C ALA A 480 -7.01 -36.65 -25.59
N GLY A 481 -6.70 -35.37 -25.80
CA GLY A 481 -6.80 -34.68 -27.07
C GLY A 481 -8.24 -34.34 -27.47
N VAL A 482 -8.57 -34.57 -28.74
CA VAL A 482 -9.87 -34.16 -29.33
C VAL A 482 -10.61 -35.36 -29.91
N ALA A 483 -11.91 -35.43 -29.68
CA ALA A 483 -12.82 -36.42 -30.27
C ALA A 483 -13.78 -35.76 -31.27
N LYS A 484 -13.81 -36.25 -32.51
CA LYS A 484 -14.87 -35.92 -33.48
C LYS A 484 -15.94 -37.00 -33.46
N TYR A 485 -17.18 -36.63 -33.16
CA TYR A 485 -18.33 -37.54 -33.19
C TYR A 485 -18.74 -37.83 -34.63
N ILE A 486 -18.84 -39.11 -35.00
CA ILE A 486 -19.27 -39.54 -36.33
C ILE A 486 -20.77 -39.90 -36.31
N SER A 487 -21.14 -40.90 -35.50
CA SER A 487 -22.52 -41.37 -35.34
C SER A 487 -22.59 -42.35 -34.17
N GLU A 488 -23.81 -42.69 -33.71
CA GLU A 488 -24.00 -43.66 -32.63
C GLU A 488 -23.41 -45.04 -32.97
N ALA A 489 -23.51 -45.47 -34.23
CA ALA A 489 -22.96 -46.76 -34.68
C ALA A 489 -21.44 -46.77 -34.85
N ARG A 490 -20.83 -45.62 -35.19
CA ARG A 490 -19.38 -45.51 -35.48
C ARG A 490 -18.56 -44.92 -34.35
N GLY A 491 -19.19 -44.28 -33.36
CA GLY A 491 -18.53 -43.66 -32.22
C GLY A 491 -17.76 -42.38 -32.60
N PHE A 492 -16.50 -42.32 -32.17
CA PHE A 492 -15.64 -41.14 -32.29
C PHE A 492 -14.35 -41.43 -33.06
N THR A 493 -13.87 -40.42 -33.79
CA THR A 493 -12.46 -40.36 -34.26
C THR A 493 -11.65 -39.55 -33.26
N HIS A 494 -10.47 -40.02 -32.88
CA HIS A 494 -9.61 -39.32 -31.94
C HIS A 494 -8.43 -38.66 -32.65
N PHE A 495 -8.09 -37.47 -32.21
CA PHE A 495 -6.87 -36.76 -32.54
C PHE A 495 -6.07 -36.62 -31.25
N ARG A 496 -4.82 -37.09 -31.25
CA ARG A 496 -3.94 -37.10 -30.07
C ARG A 496 -2.56 -36.59 -30.45
N HIS A 497 -1.82 -36.14 -29.46
CA HIS A 497 -0.41 -35.82 -29.60
C HIS A 497 0.40 -37.11 -29.73
N ASP A 498 1.26 -37.16 -30.77
CA ASP A 498 2.28 -38.18 -30.95
C ASP A 498 3.65 -37.50 -31.08
N LYS A 499 4.54 -37.81 -30.14
CA LYS A 499 5.91 -37.27 -30.11
C LYS A 499 6.74 -37.62 -31.35
N ASN A 500 6.37 -38.69 -32.06
CA ASN A 500 7.09 -39.16 -33.24
C ASN A 500 6.46 -38.66 -34.56
N ASP A 501 5.29 -38.02 -34.50
CA ASP A 501 4.60 -37.50 -35.68
C ASP A 501 4.36 -35.99 -35.54
N ALA A 502 5.14 -35.21 -36.29
CA ALA A 502 4.97 -33.76 -36.35
C ALA A 502 3.59 -33.34 -36.91
N ASN A 503 2.92 -34.23 -37.64
CA ASN A 503 1.58 -34.04 -38.18
C ASN A 503 0.48 -34.56 -37.23
N SER A 504 0.69 -34.44 -35.93
CA SER A 504 -0.29 -34.75 -34.87
C SER A 504 -0.60 -33.50 -34.05
N LEU A 505 -1.47 -33.58 -33.03
CA LEU A 505 -1.72 -32.44 -32.13
C LEU A 505 -0.45 -32.04 -31.36
N ALA A 506 -0.28 -30.76 -31.01
CA ALA A 506 0.84 -30.32 -30.19
C ALA A 506 0.79 -30.86 -28.75
N SER A 507 -0.42 -31.04 -28.21
CA SER A 507 -0.67 -31.56 -26.85
C SER A 507 -2.00 -32.30 -26.77
N ASN A 508 -2.14 -33.13 -25.74
CA ASN A 508 -3.40 -33.77 -25.39
C ASN A 508 -4.28 -32.90 -24.48
N GLU A 509 -3.76 -31.83 -23.90
CA GLU A 509 -4.50 -30.88 -23.06
C GLU A 509 -5.12 -29.76 -23.91
N VAL A 510 -6.15 -30.10 -24.68
CA VAL A 510 -6.79 -29.15 -25.61
C VAL A 510 -7.93 -28.43 -24.88
N THR A 511 -7.89 -27.09 -24.87
CA THR A 511 -8.80 -26.24 -24.09
C THR A 511 -10.01 -25.77 -24.92
N ASN A 512 -9.80 -25.35 -26.16
CA ASN A 512 -10.87 -24.83 -26.99
C ASN A 512 -10.59 -25.05 -28.47
N LEU A 513 -11.65 -24.97 -29.30
CA LEU A 513 -11.50 -24.96 -30.74
C LEU A 513 -12.44 -23.98 -31.45
N THR A 514 -11.99 -23.53 -32.63
CA THR A 514 -12.82 -22.77 -33.57
C THR A 514 -12.50 -23.17 -35.02
N GLN A 515 -13.37 -22.80 -35.94
CA GLN A 515 -13.18 -22.98 -37.39
C GLN A 515 -13.07 -21.61 -38.06
N ASP A 516 -12.09 -21.44 -38.94
CA ASP A 516 -11.98 -20.23 -39.76
C ASP A 516 -12.85 -20.30 -41.03
N LYS A 517 -12.96 -19.18 -41.76
CA LYS A 517 -13.76 -19.10 -42.98
C LYS A 517 -13.21 -19.95 -44.14
N GLU A 518 -11.94 -20.32 -44.09
CA GLU A 518 -11.28 -21.18 -45.09
C GLU A 518 -11.51 -22.67 -44.78
N GLY A 519 -12.11 -22.99 -43.63
CA GLY A 519 -12.44 -24.34 -43.19
C GLY A 519 -11.37 -25.01 -42.34
N ASN A 520 -10.30 -24.29 -41.97
CA ASN A 520 -9.28 -24.82 -41.05
C ASN A 520 -9.78 -24.79 -39.61
N TYR A 521 -9.34 -25.77 -38.83
CA TYR A 521 -9.65 -25.85 -37.40
C TYR A 521 -8.47 -25.37 -36.59
N TRP A 522 -8.75 -24.58 -35.57
CA TRP A 522 -7.76 -23.99 -34.66
C TRP A 522 -8.02 -24.51 -33.27
N PHE A 523 -7.03 -25.15 -32.67
CA PHE A 523 -7.07 -25.74 -31.34
C PHE A 523 -6.13 -24.98 -30.42
N THR A 524 -6.64 -24.60 -29.25
CA THR A 524 -5.84 -24.02 -28.16
C THR A 524 -5.48 -25.11 -27.17
N SER A 525 -4.26 -25.04 -26.64
CA SER A 525 -3.74 -25.99 -25.67
C SER A 525 -3.36 -25.28 -24.37
N TYR A 526 -3.51 -25.99 -23.25
CA TYR A 526 -3.12 -25.48 -21.93
C TYR A 526 -1.60 -25.30 -21.78
N ASP A 527 -0.78 -26.05 -22.54
CA ASP A 527 0.67 -26.13 -22.37
C ASP A 527 1.49 -26.05 -23.68
N ALA A 528 0.87 -26.14 -24.85
CA ALA A 528 1.58 -26.26 -26.13
C ALA A 528 1.14 -25.26 -27.22
N GLY A 529 0.51 -24.15 -26.82
CA GLY A 529 0.17 -23.06 -27.73
C GLY A 529 -1.02 -23.38 -28.65
N LEU A 530 -0.94 -22.88 -29.89
CA LEU A 530 -2.02 -22.94 -30.89
C LEU A 530 -1.68 -23.96 -31.98
N THR A 531 -2.61 -24.86 -32.27
CA THR A 531 -2.48 -25.85 -33.35
C THR A 531 -3.52 -25.57 -34.44
N ARG A 532 -3.10 -25.53 -35.71
CA ARG A 532 -3.98 -25.47 -36.88
C ARG A 532 -4.06 -26.83 -37.55
N LEU A 533 -5.27 -27.32 -37.83
CA LEU A 533 -5.55 -28.41 -38.74
C LEU A 533 -6.11 -27.85 -40.04
N SER A 534 -5.33 -27.98 -41.10
CA SER A 534 -5.66 -27.50 -42.42
C SER A 534 -6.63 -28.46 -43.13
N VAL A 535 -7.35 -27.98 -44.14
CA VAL A 535 -8.36 -28.79 -44.88
C VAL A 535 -7.75 -30.03 -45.57
N ASP A 536 -6.46 -29.99 -45.90
CA ASP A 536 -5.69 -31.11 -46.45
C ASP A 536 -5.27 -32.17 -45.41
N GLY A 537 -5.56 -31.93 -44.13
CA GLY A 537 -5.21 -32.82 -43.02
C GLY A 537 -3.84 -32.52 -42.40
N ALA A 538 -3.19 -31.42 -42.76
CA ALA A 538 -1.90 -31.04 -42.19
C ALA A 538 -2.05 -30.26 -40.87
N PHE A 539 -1.31 -30.68 -39.84
CA PHE A 539 -1.18 -29.99 -38.55
C PHE A 539 -0.01 -28.99 -38.59
N THR A 540 -0.22 -27.79 -38.05
CA THR A 540 0.79 -26.73 -37.91
C THR A 540 0.74 -26.15 -36.49
N HIS A 541 1.90 -26.00 -35.85
CA HIS A 541 2.01 -25.60 -34.43
C HIS A 541 2.61 -24.21 -34.27
N PHE A 542 1.97 -23.37 -33.48
CA PHE A 542 2.38 -22.00 -33.15
C PHE A 542 2.55 -21.87 -31.63
N ASN A 543 3.79 -21.67 -31.19
CA ASN A 543 4.17 -21.45 -29.80
C ASN A 543 5.39 -20.51 -29.74
N THR A 544 5.86 -20.18 -28.54
CA THR A 544 7.01 -19.28 -28.32
C THR A 544 8.30 -19.76 -28.98
N ASP A 545 8.48 -21.07 -29.13
CA ASP A 545 9.64 -21.69 -29.77
C ASP A 545 9.53 -21.70 -31.31
N THR A 546 8.33 -21.89 -31.86
CA THR A 546 8.11 -22.03 -33.31
C THR A 546 7.88 -20.69 -34.01
N LEU A 547 7.36 -19.68 -33.30
CA LEU A 547 7.10 -18.35 -33.83
C LEU A 547 7.65 -17.27 -32.89
N ALA A 548 8.76 -16.65 -33.30
CA ALA A 548 9.36 -15.56 -32.56
C ALA A 548 8.36 -14.39 -32.41
N GLY A 549 8.07 -14.01 -31.17
CA GLY A 549 7.10 -12.96 -30.85
C GLY A 549 5.70 -13.47 -30.48
N PHE A 550 5.46 -14.79 -30.49
CA PHE A 550 4.22 -15.36 -29.97
C PHE A 550 4.09 -15.07 -28.45
N PRO A 551 2.95 -14.53 -27.96
CA PRO A 551 2.90 -13.96 -26.60
C PRO A 551 2.92 -14.95 -25.43
N ASP A 552 2.32 -16.13 -25.59
CA ASP A 552 2.11 -17.10 -24.51
C ASP A 552 1.81 -18.49 -25.08
N ASP A 553 2.20 -19.55 -24.38
CA ASP A 553 1.93 -20.95 -24.74
C ASP A 553 0.72 -21.54 -24.02
N GLN A 554 0.30 -20.92 -22.90
CA GLN A 554 -0.84 -21.38 -22.13
C GLN A 554 -2.14 -20.74 -22.63
N LEU A 555 -2.82 -21.41 -23.56
CA LEU A 555 -3.99 -20.87 -24.24
C LEU A 555 -5.30 -21.48 -23.72
N MET A 556 -6.24 -20.61 -23.37
CA MET A 556 -7.50 -20.96 -22.73
C MET A 556 -8.67 -21.02 -23.73
N SER A 557 -8.69 -20.10 -24.69
CA SER A 557 -9.83 -19.93 -25.57
C SER A 557 -9.43 -19.32 -26.89
N VAL A 558 -10.26 -19.54 -27.91
CA VAL A 558 -10.07 -18.96 -29.23
C VAL A 558 -11.42 -18.60 -29.85
N PHE A 559 -11.49 -17.43 -30.47
CA PHE A 559 -12.67 -16.95 -31.17
C PHE A 559 -12.31 -16.29 -32.49
N MET A 560 -13.24 -16.36 -33.44
CA MET A 560 -13.12 -15.70 -34.74
C MET A 560 -13.66 -14.27 -34.64
N GLY A 561 -12.78 -13.27 -34.81
CA GLY A 561 -13.17 -11.86 -34.90
C GLY A 561 -13.45 -11.42 -36.34
N GLU A 562 -13.64 -10.12 -36.52
CA GLU A 562 -13.69 -9.51 -37.86
C GLU A 562 -12.35 -9.64 -38.61
N ASN A 563 -12.41 -9.56 -39.94
CA ASN A 563 -11.26 -9.66 -40.84
C ASN A 563 -10.42 -10.95 -40.69
N ASP A 564 -11.04 -12.03 -40.22
CA ASP A 564 -10.43 -13.35 -40.00
C ASP A 564 -9.28 -13.33 -38.98
N ILE A 565 -9.31 -12.38 -38.04
CA ILE A 565 -8.39 -12.30 -36.91
C ILE A 565 -8.85 -13.25 -35.80
N LEU A 566 -7.93 -14.05 -35.27
CA LEU A 566 -8.19 -14.86 -34.09
C LEU A 566 -7.98 -14.04 -32.83
N TRP A 567 -8.94 -14.08 -31.92
CA TRP A 567 -8.79 -13.59 -30.55
C TRP A 567 -8.59 -14.76 -29.62
N ILE A 568 -7.48 -14.73 -28.89
CA ILE A 568 -7.03 -15.84 -28.05
C ILE A 568 -6.93 -15.36 -26.60
N GLY A 569 -7.56 -16.09 -25.69
CA GLY A 569 -7.37 -15.94 -24.25
C GLY A 569 -6.20 -16.78 -23.78
N SER A 570 -5.34 -16.22 -22.94
CA SER A 570 -4.10 -16.84 -22.47
C SER A 570 -3.91 -16.65 -20.95
N SER A 571 -2.83 -17.21 -20.40
CA SER A 571 -2.44 -16.96 -19.01
C SER A 571 -1.91 -15.54 -18.78
N ASN A 572 -1.39 -14.92 -19.84
CA ASN A 572 -0.80 -13.58 -19.83
C ASN A 572 -1.72 -12.48 -20.41
N GLY A 573 -3.02 -12.72 -20.54
CA GLY A 573 -4.01 -11.76 -21.05
C GLY A 573 -4.73 -12.26 -22.29
N ILE A 574 -5.15 -11.35 -23.16
CA ILE A 574 -5.73 -11.67 -24.47
C ILE A 574 -4.79 -11.18 -25.57
N PHE A 575 -4.73 -11.88 -26.69
CA PHE A 575 -4.01 -11.38 -27.85
C PHE A 575 -4.77 -11.65 -29.15
N SER A 576 -4.57 -10.77 -30.12
CA SER A 576 -4.98 -11.03 -31.49
C SER A 576 -3.88 -11.78 -32.24
N PHE A 577 -4.28 -12.67 -33.15
CA PHE A 577 -3.39 -13.41 -34.03
C PHE A 577 -3.96 -13.38 -35.44
N ASN A 578 -3.16 -12.93 -36.40
CA ASN A 578 -3.54 -12.94 -37.81
C ASN A 578 -3.08 -14.26 -38.48
N PRO A 579 -4.00 -15.13 -38.93
CA PRO A 579 -3.64 -16.40 -39.56
C PRO A 579 -2.79 -16.32 -40.83
N ARG A 580 -2.79 -15.17 -41.53
CA ARG A 580 -2.08 -14.98 -42.80
C ARG A 580 -0.71 -14.34 -42.61
N THR A 581 -0.62 -13.32 -41.75
CA THR A 581 0.64 -12.58 -41.53
C THR A 581 1.43 -13.08 -40.33
N HIS A 582 0.79 -13.84 -39.44
CA HIS A 582 1.30 -14.27 -38.13
C HIS A 582 1.61 -13.12 -37.17
N ASP A 583 1.07 -11.92 -37.43
CA ASP A 583 1.21 -10.80 -36.50
C ASP A 583 0.38 -11.03 -35.24
N THR A 584 0.96 -10.68 -34.09
CA THR A 584 0.33 -10.79 -32.77
C THR A 584 0.33 -9.48 -32.00
N GLN A 585 -0.76 -9.19 -31.30
CA GLN A 585 -0.85 -8.04 -30.40
C GLN A 585 -1.41 -8.46 -29.03
N LEU A 586 -0.55 -8.42 -28.01
CA LEU A 586 -0.90 -8.75 -26.63
C LEU A 586 -1.54 -7.58 -25.88
N PHE A 587 -2.57 -7.88 -25.08
CA PHE A 587 -3.22 -6.99 -24.14
C PHE A 587 -3.30 -7.68 -22.77
N ASN A 588 -2.64 -7.08 -21.78
CA ASN A 588 -2.50 -7.58 -20.41
C ASN A 588 -2.84 -6.45 -19.41
N THR A 589 -2.51 -6.62 -18.12
CA THR A 589 -2.70 -5.58 -17.09
C THR A 589 -2.01 -4.25 -17.42
N ASP A 590 -0.87 -4.28 -18.10
CA ASP A 590 -0.13 -3.06 -18.48
C ASP A 590 -0.88 -2.24 -19.53
N LYS A 591 -1.72 -2.90 -20.34
CA LYS A 591 -2.62 -2.28 -21.33
C LYS A 591 -4.05 -2.11 -20.83
N GLY A 592 -4.28 -2.25 -19.53
CA GLY A 592 -5.53 -1.87 -18.88
C GLY A 592 -6.50 -3.01 -18.59
N LEU A 593 -6.18 -4.28 -18.87
CA LEU A 593 -7.00 -5.39 -18.35
C LEU A 593 -6.95 -5.44 -16.82
N ILE A 594 -8.02 -5.94 -16.20
CA ILE A 594 -8.08 -6.03 -14.73
C ILE A 594 -7.25 -7.20 -14.17
N GLY A 595 -6.96 -8.19 -15.00
CA GLY A 595 -6.14 -9.35 -14.66
C GLY A 595 -5.62 -10.04 -15.92
N ASN A 596 -4.54 -10.81 -15.77
CA ASN A 596 -3.88 -11.49 -16.90
C ASN A 596 -4.56 -12.83 -17.23
N LEU A 597 -4.89 -13.65 -16.23
CA LEU A 597 -5.46 -14.96 -16.46
C LEU A 597 -6.93 -14.87 -16.92
N ALA A 598 -7.15 -15.08 -18.22
CA ALA A 598 -8.46 -14.94 -18.87
C ALA A 598 -9.29 -16.24 -18.76
N TYR A 599 -9.89 -16.51 -17.59
CA TYR A 599 -10.71 -17.70 -17.36
C TYR A 599 -11.95 -17.74 -18.26
N LEU A 600 -12.72 -16.66 -18.25
CA LEU A 600 -13.93 -16.53 -19.05
C LEU A 600 -13.62 -15.58 -20.19
N THR A 601 -13.94 -15.99 -21.40
CA THR A 601 -13.87 -15.11 -22.57
C THR A 601 -15.12 -15.32 -23.41
N LEU A 602 -15.71 -14.22 -23.86
CA LEU A 602 -16.97 -14.24 -24.61
C LEU A 602 -17.02 -13.02 -25.53
N MET A 603 -17.25 -13.24 -26.82
CA MET A 603 -17.38 -12.16 -27.79
C MET A 603 -18.84 -11.86 -28.07
N ASP A 604 -19.21 -10.58 -27.95
CA ASP A 604 -20.57 -10.12 -28.22
C ASP A 604 -20.83 -9.74 -29.68
N ASN A 605 -22.10 -9.51 -30.01
CA ASN A 605 -22.55 -9.16 -31.36
C ASN A 605 -22.02 -7.80 -31.86
N LYS A 606 -21.41 -6.99 -30.99
CA LYS A 606 -20.75 -5.72 -31.33
C LYS A 606 -19.22 -5.86 -31.39
N GLN A 607 -18.69 -7.08 -31.32
CA GLN A 607 -17.26 -7.38 -31.26
C GLN A 607 -16.57 -6.82 -30.00
N ASN A 608 -17.27 -6.71 -28.86
CA ASN A 608 -16.60 -6.55 -27.58
C ASN A 608 -16.26 -7.92 -27.01
N LEU A 609 -15.04 -8.06 -26.52
CA LEU A 609 -14.58 -9.23 -25.80
C LEU A 609 -14.78 -9.01 -24.30
N TRP A 610 -15.59 -9.85 -23.69
CA TRP A 610 -15.80 -9.92 -22.25
C TRP A 610 -14.82 -10.92 -21.67
N VAL A 611 -13.93 -10.44 -20.79
CA VAL A 611 -12.82 -11.19 -20.20
C VAL A 611 -13.02 -11.24 -18.69
N GLY A 612 -13.46 -12.39 -18.17
CA GLY A 612 -13.54 -12.66 -16.74
C GLY A 612 -12.23 -13.26 -16.22
N THR A 613 -11.73 -12.68 -15.14
CA THR A 613 -10.45 -13.04 -14.51
C THR A 613 -10.67 -13.47 -13.05
N ALA A 614 -9.60 -13.62 -12.26
CA ALA A 614 -9.69 -13.73 -10.80
C ALA A 614 -9.95 -12.36 -10.11
N SER A 615 -9.69 -11.26 -10.81
CA SER A 615 -9.69 -9.90 -10.25
C SER A 615 -10.93 -9.09 -10.62
N GLY A 616 -11.79 -9.64 -11.49
CA GLY A 616 -13.02 -9.03 -11.98
C GLY A 616 -13.25 -9.27 -13.46
N LEU A 617 -14.06 -8.41 -14.08
CA LEU A 617 -14.49 -8.49 -15.48
C LEU A 617 -13.97 -7.29 -16.27
N SER A 618 -13.33 -7.55 -17.41
CA SER A 618 -12.95 -6.55 -18.40
C SER A 618 -13.82 -6.67 -19.64
N MET A 619 -14.35 -5.56 -20.13
CA MET A 619 -14.95 -5.43 -21.45
C MET A 619 -13.95 -4.72 -22.36
N PHE A 620 -13.46 -5.41 -23.37
CA PHE A 620 -12.47 -4.92 -24.33
C PHE A 620 -13.13 -4.70 -25.69
N ASP A 621 -13.12 -3.47 -26.20
CA ASP A 621 -13.59 -3.18 -27.55
C ASP A 621 -12.47 -3.51 -28.56
N THR A 622 -12.77 -4.38 -29.52
CA THR A 622 -11.77 -4.85 -30.48
C THR A 622 -11.43 -3.84 -31.59
N HIS A 623 -12.17 -2.73 -31.72
CA HIS A 623 -11.95 -1.72 -32.75
C HIS A 623 -11.03 -0.59 -32.26
N ASP A 624 -11.29 -0.05 -31.06
CA ASP A 624 -10.53 1.07 -30.49
C ASP A 624 -9.58 0.67 -29.35
N PHE A 625 -9.62 -0.61 -28.95
CA PHE A 625 -8.82 -1.19 -27.87
C PHE A 625 -9.06 -0.57 -26.50
N SER A 626 -10.22 0.08 -26.29
CA SER A 626 -10.62 0.59 -24.99
C SER A 626 -11.03 -0.56 -24.06
N VAL A 627 -10.66 -0.44 -22.78
CA VAL A 627 -11.00 -1.42 -21.73
C VAL A 627 -11.89 -0.75 -20.69
N LYS A 628 -12.97 -1.43 -20.32
CA LYS A 628 -13.81 -1.08 -19.16
C LYS A 628 -13.78 -2.20 -18.14
N ASN A 629 -13.44 -1.87 -16.91
CA ASN A 629 -13.22 -2.81 -15.83
C ASN A 629 -14.30 -2.70 -14.76
N TYR A 630 -14.74 -3.87 -14.30
CA TYR A 630 -15.81 -4.05 -13.34
C TYR A 630 -15.39 -5.08 -12.29
N THR A 631 -15.89 -4.89 -11.07
CA THR A 631 -15.51 -5.66 -9.88
C THR A 631 -16.74 -6.03 -9.06
N ASN A 632 -16.56 -6.83 -8.01
CA ASN A 632 -17.63 -7.21 -7.10
C ASN A 632 -18.38 -6.01 -6.50
N ILE A 633 -17.69 -4.90 -6.19
CA ILE A 633 -18.33 -3.68 -5.67
C ILE A 633 -19.26 -3.01 -6.70
N ASP A 634 -19.06 -3.27 -8.00
CA ASP A 634 -19.92 -2.73 -9.06
C ASP A 634 -21.16 -3.58 -9.31
N GLY A 635 -21.29 -4.76 -8.68
CA GLY A 635 -22.45 -5.65 -8.80
C GLY A 635 -22.16 -7.02 -9.41
N LEU A 636 -20.89 -7.38 -9.63
CA LEU A 636 -20.51 -8.73 -10.06
C LEU A 636 -20.78 -9.77 -8.96
N GLN A 637 -21.01 -11.02 -9.36
CA GLN A 637 -21.27 -12.14 -8.43
C GLN A 637 -20.12 -12.36 -7.44
N ASP A 638 -18.89 -12.17 -7.93
CA ASP A 638 -17.61 -12.10 -7.25
C ASP A 638 -16.58 -11.59 -8.28
N ASN A 639 -15.34 -11.40 -7.87
CA ASN A 639 -14.24 -11.07 -8.79
C ASN A 639 -13.79 -12.28 -9.63
N GLU A 640 -13.94 -13.51 -9.10
CA GLU A 640 -13.50 -14.73 -9.78
C GLU A 640 -14.60 -15.33 -10.67
N PHE A 641 -14.31 -15.40 -11.97
CA PHE A 641 -15.16 -16.04 -12.97
C PHE A 641 -14.71 -17.46 -13.30
N ASN A 642 -15.68 -18.31 -13.67
CA ASN A 642 -15.40 -19.68 -14.04
C ASN A 642 -15.09 -19.83 -15.52
N PHE A 643 -14.20 -20.77 -15.82
CA PHE A 643 -13.81 -21.10 -17.18
C PHE A 643 -15.01 -21.47 -18.06
N GLY A 644 -15.12 -20.83 -19.23
CA GLY A 644 -16.15 -21.13 -20.23
C GLY A 644 -17.59 -20.87 -19.80
N ALA A 645 -17.83 -20.26 -18.64
CA ALA A 645 -19.16 -20.06 -18.07
C ALA A 645 -19.89 -18.83 -18.65
N GLY A 646 -19.71 -18.54 -19.94
CA GLY A 646 -20.29 -17.38 -20.63
C GLY A 646 -21.33 -17.78 -21.66
N PHE A 647 -22.45 -17.05 -21.74
CA PHE A 647 -23.50 -17.25 -22.74
C PHE A 647 -24.14 -15.93 -23.16
N ILE A 648 -24.41 -15.77 -24.45
CA ILE A 648 -25.18 -14.65 -25.00
C ILE A 648 -26.47 -15.22 -25.57
N ASP A 649 -27.59 -14.69 -25.09
CA ASP A 649 -28.93 -15.08 -25.49
C ASP A 649 -29.40 -14.28 -26.71
N ASP A 650 -30.44 -14.75 -27.38
CA ASP A 650 -30.94 -14.18 -28.64
C ASP A 650 -31.40 -12.72 -28.49
N ASP A 651 -31.74 -12.30 -27.27
CA ASP A 651 -32.15 -10.93 -26.95
C ASP A 651 -30.96 -10.02 -26.54
N ASN A 652 -29.73 -10.47 -26.79
CA ASN A 652 -28.46 -9.83 -26.39
C ASN A 652 -28.26 -9.69 -24.87
N ARG A 653 -28.94 -10.51 -24.06
CA ARG A 653 -28.56 -10.65 -22.64
C ARG A 653 -27.30 -11.49 -22.53
N ILE A 654 -26.36 -11.02 -21.74
CA ILE A 654 -25.10 -11.66 -21.43
C ILE A 654 -25.23 -12.33 -20.06
N TYR A 655 -24.85 -13.59 -19.99
CA TYR A 655 -24.82 -14.40 -18.77
C TYR A 655 -23.37 -14.81 -18.49
N LEU A 656 -22.87 -14.52 -17.29
CA LEU A 656 -21.50 -14.81 -16.88
C LEU A 656 -21.48 -15.52 -15.53
N GLY A 657 -21.06 -16.79 -15.51
CA GLY A 657 -20.99 -17.62 -14.32
C GLY A 657 -19.66 -17.52 -13.56
N GLY A 658 -19.73 -17.68 -12.25
CA GLY A 658 -18.55 -17.72 -11.37
C GLY A 658 -18.77 -18.59 -10.15
N ILE A 659 -18.02 -18.32 -9.08
CA ILE A 659 -18.02 -19.14 -7.87
C ILE A 659 -19.25 -18.92 -6.97
N ASN A 660 -19.94 -17.79 -7.13
CA ASN A 660 -21.05 -17.35 -6.30
C ASN A 660 -22.31 -16.98 -7.12
N GLY A 661 -22.66 -17.85 -8.06
CA GLY A 661 -23.80 -17.71 -8.96
C GLY A 661 -23.37 -17.19 -10.33
N PHE A 662 -24.21 -16.34 -10.92
CA PHE A 662 -23.92 -15.73 -12.22
C PHE A 662 -24.49 -14.32 -12.32
N ASN A 663 -23.96 -13.52 -13.24
CA ASN A 663 -24.48 -12.23 -13.63
C ASN A 663 -25.32 -12.36 -14.90
N GLN A 664 -26.42 -11.60 -14.99
CA GLN A 664 -27.27 -11.48 -16.19
C GLN A 664 -27.52 -10.00 -16.47
N PHE A 665 -27.07 -9.49 -17.62
CA PHE A 665 -27.23 -8.08 -17.95
C PHE A 665 -27.23 -7.83 -19.46
N ARG A 666 -27.54 -6.59 -19.86
CA ARG A 666 -27.32 -6.11 -21.23
C ARG A 666 -26.22 -5.06 -21.22
N ALA A 667 -25.29 -5.16 -22.16
CA ALA A 667 -24.13 -4.26 -22.22
C ALA A 667 -24.51 -2.77 -22.27
N ASN A 668 -25.63 -2.42 -22.90
CA ASN A 668 -26.12 -1.04 -23.02
C ASN A 668 -26.78 -0.48 -21.75
N GLN A 669 -27.05 -1.32 -20.74
CA GLN A 669 -27.68 -0.93 -19.47
C GLN A 669 -26.65 -0.72 -18.35
N LEU A 670 -25.38 -1.05 -18.60
CA LEU A 670 -24.32 -0.84 -17.62
C LEU A 670 -24.07 0.66 -17.41
N PRO A 671 -23.90 1.10 -16.15
CA PRO A 671 -23.65 2.49 -15.85
C PRO A 671 -22.29 2.93 -16.43
N THR A 672 -22.27 4.12 -17.01
CA THR A 672 -21.01 4.82 -17.31
C THR A 672 -20.57 5.58 -16.07
N LEU A 673 -19.42 5.22 -15.52
CA LEU A 673 -18.85 5.92 -14.38
C LEU A 673 -18.05 7.15 -14.86
N PRO A 674 -18.16 8.28 -14.15
CA PRO A 674 -17.34 9.45 -14.43
C PRO A 674 -15.87 9.19 -14.08
N PRO A 675 -14.93 9.97 -14.65
CA PRO A 675 -13.53 9.91 -14.23
C PRO A 675 -13.38 10.34 -12.76
N PRO A 676 -12.31 9.93 -12.08
CA PRO A 676 -12.04 10.34 -10.70
C PRO A 676 -12.00 11.85 -10.53
N ARG A 677 -12.40 12.31 -9.34
CA ARG A 677 -12.31 13.72 -8.94
C ARG A 677 -10.85 14.19 -8.85
N GLU A 678 -10.66 15.50 -8.92
CA GLU A 678 -9.34 16.11 -8.71
C GLU A 678 -8.82 15.79 -7.30
N PRO A 679 -7.59 15.27 -7.17
CA PRO A 679 -6.98 15.00 -5.87
C PRO A 679 -6.78 16.29 -5.06
N ARG A 680 -6.92 16.20 -3.74
CA ARG A 680 -6.65 17.27 -2.78
C ARG A 680 -5.47 16.88 -1.91
N ILE A 681 -4.66 17.87 -1.55
CA ILE A 681 -3.60 17.73 -0.55
C ILE A 681 -4.26 18.05 0.79
N ASP A 682 -4.46 17.05 1.65
CA ASP A 682 -5.21 17.21 2.90
C ASP A 682 -4.32 17.71 4.04
N THR A 683 -3.08 17.22 4.13
CA THR A 683 -2.15 17.55 5.23
C THR A 683 -0.72 17.75 4.73
N LEU A 684 -0.03 18.75 5.30
CA LEU A 684 1.41 18.99 5.17
C LEU A 684 2.08 18.66 6.52
N SER A 685 3.05 17.76 6.48
CA SER A 685 3.89 17.42 7.65
C SER A 685 5.32 17.88 7.40
N ILE A 686 5.91 18.62 8.34
CA ILE A 686 7.30 19.09 8.27
C ILE A 686 8.06 18.44 9.42
N LEU A 687 9.20 17.79 9.14
CA LEU A 687 9.97 17.04 10.15
C LEU A 687 9.12 16.01 10.93
N ASN A 688 8.16 15.36 10.25
CA ASN A 688 7.18 14.42 10.83
C ASN A 688 6.31 15.01 11.94
N LYS A 689 6.16 16.35 12.00
CA LYS A 689 5.16 17.01 12.84
C LYS A 689 4.04 17.53 11.96
N ASP A 690 2.81 17.12 12.30
CA ASP A 690 1.61 17.59 11.64
C ASP A 690 1.34 19.06 12.00
N GLN A 691 1.56 19.93 11.02
CA GLN A 691 1.36 21.37 11.15
C GLN A 691 -0.13 21.75 11.13
N SER A 692 -1.05 20.83 10.83
CA SER A 692 -2.49 21.09 10.83
C SER A 692 -3.02 21.62 12.18
N SER A 693 -2.35 21.27 13.28
CA SER A 693 -2.70 21.71 14.64
C SER A 693 -1.97 22.98 15.11
N ASP A 694 -0.86 23.36 14.47
CA ASP A 694 0.00 24.50 14.86
C ASP A 694 -0.17 25.74 13.97
N MET A 695 -1.15 25.73 13.05
CA MET A 695 -1.58 26.84 12.19
C MET A 695 -2.28 27.97 12.98
N ARG A 696 -1.71 28.41 14.10
CA ARG A 696 -2.22 29.52 14.91
C ARG A 696 -2.10 30.89 14.21
N HIS A 697 -1.35 31.00 13.09
CA HIS A 697 -1.03 32.28 12.46
C HIS A 697 -0.87 32.33 10.91
N LYS A 698 -1.36 31.36 10.13
CA LYS A 698 -1.41 31.46 8.63
C LYS A 698 -2.83 31.27 8.09
N ASN A 699 -3.19 32.08 7.10
CA ASN A 699 -4.57 32.40 6.68
C ASN A 699 -5.30 31.37 5.78
N SER A 700 -4.79 30.16 5.52
CA SER A 700 -5.46 29.19 4.62
C SER A 700 -4.99 27.75 4.82
N SER A 701 -5.89 26.78 4.62
CA SER A 701 -5.59 25.35 4.55
C SER A 701 -4.84 25.00 3.26
N ILE A 702 -3.87 24.08 3.37
CA ILE A 702 -3.06 23.59 2.22
C ILE A 702 -3.94 23.00 1.10
N SER A 703 -5.15 22.54 1.43
CA SER A 703 -6.12 21.98 0.49
C SER A 703 -6.59 22.95 -0.58
N GLU A 704 -6.51 24.27 -0.33
CA GLU A 704 -6.94 25.33 -1.27
C GLU A 704 -5.77 26.19 -1.77
N GLU A 705 -4.60 26.10 -1.13
CA GLU A 705 -3.42 26.85 -1.54
C GLU A 705 -2.83 26.31 -2.84
N ASN A 706 -2.57 27.22 -3.79
CA ASN A 706 -1.86 26.89 -5.03
C ASN A 706 -0.36 27.17 -4.92
N GLN A 707 0.09 27.84 -3.85
CA GLN A 707 1.49 28.19 -3.62
C GLN A 707 1.87 27.97 -2.16
N LEU A 708 2.94 27.21 -1.93
CA LEU A 708 3.51 26.93 -0.62
C LEU A 708 4.94 27.49 -0.56
N SER A 709 5.26 28.29 0.46
CA SER A 709 6.62 28.77 0.69
C SER A 709 7.19 28.12 1.95
N LEU A 710 8.31 27.40 1.78
CA LEU A 710 9.05 26.68 2.81
C LEU A 710 10.37 27.39 3.09
N SER A 711 10.80 27.38 4.35
CA SER A 711 12.12 27.89 4.72
C SER A 711 13.20 26.84 4.47
N HIS A 712 14.47 27.25 4.50
CA HIS A 712 15.60 26.33 4.37
C HIS A 712 15.75 25.32 5.53
N HIS A 713 14.98 25.47 6.63
CA HIS A 713 14.93 24.49 7.72
C HIS A 713 13.80 23.46 7.54
N ASP A 714 12.92 23.68 6.57
CA ASP A 714 11.74 22.85 6.29
C ASP A 714 11.96 21.96 5.05
N ASP A 715 13.21 21.57 4.78
CA ASP A 715 13.61 20.79 3.60
C ASP A 715 13.21 19.30 3.67
N ILE A 716 12.71 18.86 4.82
CA ILE A 716 12.08 17.56 5.05
C ILE A 716 10.58 17.78 5.26
N PHE A 717 9.79 17.46 4.24
CA PHE A 717 8.34 17.58 4.28
C PHE A 717 7.62 16.44 3.56
N SER A 718 6.39 16.16 3.99
CA SER A 718 5.50 15.16 3.42
C SER A 718 4.16 15.78 3.07
N LEU A 719 3.68 15.49 1.86
CA LEU A 719 2.36 15.88 1.38
C LEU A 719 1.43 14.66 1.42
N TYR A 720 0.41 14.72 2.26
CA TYR A 720 -0.67 13.74 2.30
C TYR A 720 -1.77 14.19 1.35
N TYR A 721 -2.21 13.29 0.49
CA TYR A 721 -3.19 13.58 -0.52
C TYR A 721 -4.28 12.52 -0.56
N LEU A 722 -5.43 12.89 -1.09
CA LEU A 722 -6.56 11.97 -1.29
C LEU A 722 -7.41 12.45 -2.45
N SER A 723 -8.23 11.56 -2.99
CA SER A 723 -9.31 11.94 -3.92
C SER A 723 -10.61 11.48 -3.28
N PRO A 724 -11.54 12.40 -2.95
CA PRO A 724 -12.78 12.05 -2.29
C PRO A 724 -13.67 11.25 -3.26
N GLU A 725 -13.72 9.93 -3.08
CA GLU A 725 -14.45 9.02 -3.97
C GLU A 725 -15.09 7.89 -3.16
N LEU A 726 -16.37 8.01 -2.87
CA LEU A 726 -17.05 7.14 -1.92
C LEU A 726 -17.17 5.68 -2.41
N HIS A 727 -17.20 5.44 -3.73
CA HIS A 727 -17.47 4.11 -4.31
C HIS A 727 -16.18 3.31 -4.50
N ARG A 728 -15.19 3.94 -5.15
CA ARG A 728 -13.95 3.28 -5.61
C ARG A 728 -12.67 3.82 -4.97
N ALA A 729 -12.72 4.56 -3.85
CA ALA A 729 -11.54 5.12 -3.17
C ALA A 729 -10.38 4.12 -3.04
N ASN A 730 -10.65 2.90 -2.57
CA ASN A 730 -9.61 1.88 -2.35
C ASN A 730 -8.94 1.34 -3.61
N ARG A 731 -9.48 1.65 -4.80
CA ARG A 731 -8.95 1.23 -6.10
C ARG A 731 -8.44 2.40 -6.95
N LEU A 732 -8.31 3.59 -6.36
CA LEU A 732 -7.61 4.69 -6.99
C LEU A 732 -6.10 4.52 -6.82
N THR A 733 -5.39 4.63 -7.93
CA THR A 733 -3.94 4.76 -7.95
C THR A 733 -3.59 6.22 -8.17
N TYR A 734 -2.51 6.68 -7.55
CA TYR A 734 -2.08 8.07 -7.69
C TYR A 734 -0.77 8.11 -8.44
N GLU A 735 -0.54 9.19 -9.17
CA GLU A 735 0.73 9.48 -9.80
C GLU A 735 1.08 10.93 -9.50
N TYR A 736 2.34 11.20 -9.19
CA TYR A 736 2.83 12.55 -8.96
C TYR A 736 4.12 12.83 -9.72
N LYS A 737 4.40 14.11 -9.97
CA LYS A 737 5.70 14.58 -10.42
C LYS A 737 6.07 15.94 -9.84
N MET A 738 7.36 16.20 -9.70
CA MET A 738 7.88 17.44 -9.13
C MET A 738 8.80 18.15 -10.13
N ILE A 739 8.23 19.04 -10.93
CA ILE A 739 8.98 19.85 -11.91
C ILE A 739 9.99 20.70 -11.14
N GLY A 740 11.25 20.69 -11.59
CA GLY A 740 12.41 21.26 -10.88
C GLY A 740 13.29 20.21 -10.22
N LEU A 741 12.73 19.05 -9.84
CA LEU A 741 13.46 17.89 -9.31
C LEU A 741 13.49 16.73 -10.32
N HIS A 742 12.32 16.31 -10.80
CA HIS A 742 12.17 15.30 -11.85
C HIS A 742 10.90 15.54 -12.69
N ASP A 743 10.98 15.33 -14.01
CA ASP A 743 9.84 15.60 -14.92
C ASP A 743 9.04 14.34 -15.32
N LYS A 744 9.40 13.16 -14.79
CA LYS A 744 8.65 11.91 -15.01
C LYS A 744 7.57 11.73 -13.94
N TRP A 745 6.42 11.18 -14.35
CA TRP A 745 5.37 10.71 -13.44
C TRP A 745 5.86 9.47 -12.69
N ILE A 746 5.70 9.48 -11.37
CA ILE A 746 6.05 8.39 -10.47
C ILE A 746 4.76 7.89 -9.82
N ALA A 747 4.64 6.58 -9.66
CA ALA A 747 3.54 5.98 -8.91
C ALA A 747 3.55 6.47 -7.46
N GLY A 748 2.40 6.91 -6.96
CA GLY A 748 2.17 7.30 -5.59
C GLY A 748 2.31 6.12 -4.63
N HIS A 749 2.66 6.41 -3.38
CA HIS A 749 2.70 5.40 -2.33
C HIS A 749 1.27 4.95 -2.00
N PRO A 750 1.03 3.66 -1.65
CA PRO A 750 -0.30 3.18 -1.22
C PRO A 750 -0.89 3.94 -0.02
N ASP A 751 -0.04 4.52 0.82
CA ASP A 751 -0.41 5.36 1.98
C ASP A 751 -0.80 6.79 1.59
N GLN A 752 -0.84 7.09 0.28
CA GLN A 752 -1.26 8.39 -0.27
C GLN A 752 -0.42 9.57 0.26
N VAL A 753 0.89 9.35 0.33
CA VAL A 753 1.88 10.33 0.81
C VAL A 753 3.03 10.49 -0.18
N ALA A 754 3.47 11.72 -0.40
CA ALA A 754 4.69 12.05 -1.14
C ALA A 754 5.68 12.67 -0.16
N ARG A 755 6.83 12.01 0.01
CA ARG A 755 7.87 12.40 0.97
C ARG A 755 9.05 13.02 0.22
N PHE A 756 9.53 14.15 0.71
CA PHE A 756 10.62 14.90 0.13
C PHE A 756 11.65 15.22 1.21
N THR A 757 12.92 14.98 0.91
CA THR A 757 14.03 15.15 1.86
C THR A 757 15.21 15.82 1.16
N GLY A 758 15.73 16.90 1.73
CA GLY A 758 16.98 17.52 1.28
C GLY A 758 16.89 18.21 -0.09
N ILE A 759 15.74 18.79 -0.41
CA ILE A 759 15.56 19.51 -1.69
C ILE A 759 16.29 20.85 -1.64
N ALA A 760 17.12 21.13 -2.66
CA ALA A 760 17.83 22.41 -2.79
C ALA A 760 16.87 23.60 -2.90
N SER A 761 17.31 24.79 -2.47
CA SER A 761 16.50 26.01 -2.62
C SER A 761 16.17 26.31 -4.08
N GLY A 762 14.92 26.64 -4.37
CA GLY A 762 14.44 26.85 -5.73
C GLY A 762 12.92 26.85 -5.81
N ASP A 763 12.42 27.05 -7.03
CA ASP A 763 10.99 26.98 -7.35
C ASP A 763 10.68 25.61 -7.96
N TYR A 764 9.71 24.92 -7.37
CA TYR A 764 9.26 23.60 -7.78
C TYR A 764 7.76 23.64 -8.07
N THR A 765 7.29 22.76 -8.96
CA THR A 765 5.85 22.56 -9.18
C THR A 765 5.51 21.09 -8.96
N PHE A 766 4.76 20.82 -7.90
CA PHE A 766 4.20 19.52 -7.61
C PHE A 766 2.88 19.33 -8.38
N LEU A 767 2.80 18.25 -9.16
CA LEU A 767 1.64 17.85 -9.93
C LEU A 767 1.17 16.48 -9.46
N LEU A 768 -0.12 16.33 -9.22
CA LEU A 768 -0.74 15.11 -8.71
C LEU A 768 -1.99 14.77 -9.52
N ARG A 769 -2.16 13.50 -9.86
CA ARG A 769 -3.39 12.98 -10.50
C ARG A 769 -3.75 11.62 -9.95
N ALA A 770 -5.04 11.31 -9.93
CA ALA A 770 -5.56 9.97 -9.65
C ALA A 770 -5.86 9.25 -10.97
N LYS A 771 -5.80 7.94 -10.94
CA LYS A 771 -6.10 7.03 -12.03
C LYS A 771 -7.01 5.91 -11.50
N ASP A 772 -8.13 5.68 -12.17
CA ASP A 772 -9.05 4.60 -11.84
C ASP A 772 -8.65 3.27 -12.47
N ILE A 773 -9.42 2.22 -12.15
CA ILE A 773 -9.24 0.88 -12.71
C ILE A 773 -9.50 0.82 -14.22
N ASN A 774 -10.19 1.80 -14.82
CA ASN A 774 -10.41 1.88 -16.27
C ASN A 774 -9.26 2.63 -16.99
N GLY A 775 -8.25 3.09 -16.25
CA GLY A 775 -7.17 3.90 -16.79
C GLY A 775 -7.56 5.36 -17.09
N GLN A 776 -8.71 5.82 -16.62
CA GLN A 776 -9.13 7.22 -16.71
C GLN A 776 -8.40 8.05 -15.64
N TYR A 777 -7.85 9.18 -16.06
CA TYR A 777 -7.16 10.11 -15.17
C TYR A 777 -8.09 11.21 -14.69
N SER A 778 -7.89 11.63 -13.44
CA SER A 778 -8.46 12.86 -12.91
C SER A 778 -7.83 14.10 -13.57
N PRO A 779 -8.46 15.28 -13.42
CA PRO A 779 -7.74 16.54 -13.55
C PRO A 779 -6.50 16.57 -12.65
N VAL A 780 -5.46 17.30 -13.09
CA VAL A 780 -4.18 17.39 -12.38
C VAL A 780 -4.25 18.49 -11.33
N ARG A 781 -4.02 18.14 -10.06
CA ARG A 781 -3.80 19.09 -8.97
C ARG A 781 -2.39 19.68 -9.07
N ARG A 782 -2.29 21.00 -9.07
CA ARG A 782 -1.02 21.74 -9.10
C ARG A 782 -0.78 22.47 -7.78
N LEU A 783 0.43 22.33 -7.25
CA LEU A 783 0.94 23.10 -6.11
C LEU A 783 2.34 23.62 -6.44
N ASP A 784 2.51 24.94 -6.48
CA ASP A 784 3.81 25.57 -6.65
C ASP A 784 4.51 25.68 -5.28
N ILE A 785 5.72 25.14 -5.15
CA ILE A 785 6.47 25.06 -3.90
C ILE A 785 7.76 25.87 -4.06
N GLN A 786 7.93 26.89 -3.23
CA GLN A 786 9.13 27.72 -3.20
C GLN A 786 9.93 27.44 -1.94
N ILE A 787 11.15 26.92 -2.11
CA ILE A 787 12.10 26.69 -1.01
C ILE A 787 13.09 27.86 -0.99
N LEU A 788 13.01 28.68 0.06
CA LEU A 788 13.83 29.90 0.17
C LEU A 788 15.32 29.55 0.38
N PRO A 789 16.24 30.30 -0.27
CA PRO A 789 17.67 30.09 -0.09
C PRO A 789 18.12 30.40 1.34
N THR A 790 19.18 29.73 1.78
CA THR A 790 19.79 30.02 3.08
C THR A 790 20.30 31.47 3.12
N PRO A 791 20.13 32.21 4.22
CA PRO A 791 20.51 33.62 4.29
C PRO A 791 21.99 33.89 3.94
N TRP A 792 22.88 32.96 4.26
CA TRP A 792 24.33 33.08 4.00
C TRP A 792 24.76 32.74 2.56
N LEU A 793 23.86 32.20 1.73
CA LEU A 793 24.05 31.99 0.28
C LEU A 793 23.28 33.02 -0.56
N SER A 794 22.74 34.06 0.08
CA SER A 794 22.04 35.14 -0.61
C SER A 794 22.98 36.05 -1.41
N TRP A 795 22.44 36.77 -2.39
CA TRP A 795 23.22 37.73 -3.20
C TRP A 795 23.88 38.83 -2.36
N TRP A 796 23.21 39.28 -1.28
CA TRP A 796 23.78 40.29 -0.38
C TRP A 796 24.89 39.71 0.51
N ALA A 797 24.80 38.43 0.90
CA ALA A 797 25.89 37.73 1.58
C ALA A 797 27.11 37.61 0.66
N TYR A 798 26.92 37.27 -0.63
CA TYR A 798 28.00 37.31 -1.61
C TYR A 798 28.59 38.71 -1.81
N CYS A 799 27.76 39.77 -1.84
CA CYS A 799 28.27 41.14 -1.84
C CYS A 799 29.12 41.44 -0.59
N LEU A 800 28.72 40.96 0.59
CA LEU A 800 29.49 41.06 1.82
C LEU A 800 30.79 40.25 1.77
N TYR A 801 30.78 39.04 1.24
CA TYR A 801 31.99 38.22 1.06
C TYR A 801 32.95 38.85 0.05
N ILE A 802 32.43 39.38 -1.06
CA ILE A 802 33.23 40.05 -2.08
C ILE A 802 33.80 41.36 -1.51
N THR A 803 33.01 42.15 -0.79
CA THR A 803 33.53 43.38 -0.15
C THR A 803 34.53 43.06 0.95
N GLY A 804 34.30 42.02 1.76
CA GLY A 804 35.26 41.50 2.74
C GLY A 804 36.53 41.00 2.08
N PHE A 805 36.43 40.28 0.96
CA PHE A 805 37.56 39.80 0.17
C PHE A 805 38.31 40.96 -0.50
N ILE A 806 37.61 41.94 -1.06
CA ILE A 806 38.22 43.15 -1.64
C ILE A 806 38.91 43.95 -0.53
N ALA A 807 38.30 44.10 0.63
CA ALA A 807 38.91 44.77 1.78
C ALA A 807 40.16 44.01 2.24
N LEU A 808 40.08 42.68 2.38
CA LEU A 808 41.21 41.82 2.72
C LEU A 808 42.30 41.88 1.64
N PHE A 809 41.92 41.88 0.36
CA PHE A 809 42.83 42.01 -0.78
C PHE A 809 43.49 43.39 -0.80
N PHE A 810 42.76 44.47 -0.51
CA PHE A 810 43.34 45.80 -0.32
C PHE A 810 44.25 45.86 0.90
N LEU A 811 43.90 45.17 1.99
CA LEU A 811 44.71 45.09 3.21
C LEU A 811 45.98 44.27 2.97
N LEU A 812 45.90 43.21 2.16
CA LEU A 812 47.03 42.41 1.68
C LEU A 812 47.87 43.18 0.67
N LEU A 813 47.28 43.94 -0.26
CA LEU A 813 48.01 44.82 -1.16
C LEU A 813 48.68 45.97 -0.41
N TYR A 814 48.01 46.52 0.61
CA TYR A 814 48.58 47.53 1.49
C TYR A 814 49.72 46.94 2.32
N SER A 815 49.56 45.74 2.88
CA SER A 815 50.62 45.05 3.62
C SER A 815 51.78 44.66 2.71
N LYS A 816 51.51 44.20 1.48
CA LYS A 816 52.51 43.87 0.46
C LYS A 816 53.23 45.12 -0.05
N SER A 817 52.52 46.22 -0.26
CA SER A 817 53.11 47.53 -0.63
C SER A 817 53.97 48.09 0.50
N LYS A 818 53.53 47.95 1.76
CA LYS A 818 54.34 48.25 2.95
C LYS A 818 55.58 47.35 3.03
N LYS A 819 55.44 46.05 2.71
CA LYS A 819 56.51 45.06 2.70
C LYS A 819 57.49 45.26 1.54
N TYR A 820 57.04 45.66 0.35
CA TYR A 820 57.91 46.05 -0.78
C TYR A 820 58.67 47.34 -0.48
N ARG A 821 58.02 48.33 0.17
CA ARG A 821 58.72 49.52 0.69
C ARG A 821 59.76 49.14 1.76
N GLN A 822 59.55 48.07 2.53
CA GLN A 822 60.55 47.53 3.47
C GLN A 822 61.64 46.69 2.79
N GLN A 823 61.32 45.87 1.78
CA GLN A 823 62.31 45.05 1.05
C GLN A 823 63.24 45.88 0.18
N SER A 824 62.73 46.95 -0.42
CA SER A 824 63.55 47.93 -1.13
C SER A 824 64.47 48.71 -0.19
N ARG A 825 64.19 48.76 1.13
CA ARG A 825 65.10 49.28 2.17
C ARG A 825 66.10 48.21 2.65
N LEU A 826 65.66 46.95 2.77
CA LEU A 826 66.47 45.80 3.19
C LEU A 826 67.56 45.43 2.18
N LEU A 827 67.31 45.56 0.87
CA LEU A 827 68.33 45.35 -0.17
C LEU A 827 69.45 46.41 -0.10
N THR A 828 69.12 47.64 0.28
CA THR A 828 70.11 48.70 0.61
C THR A 828 70.81 48.45 1.95
N GLU A 829 70.30 47.53 2.78
CA GLU A 829 70.79 47.20 4.12
C GLU A 829 71.70 45.96 4.14
N ILE A 830 71.52 45.02 3.21
CA ILE A 830 72.37 43.84 3.03
C ILE A 830 73.75 44.23 2.48
N GLU A 831 73.81 45.19 1.55
CA GLU A 831 75.09 45.78 1.09
C GLU A 831 75.80 46.54 2.22
N LYS A 832 75.06 47.02 3.23
CA LYS A 832 75.59 47.60 4.47
C LYS A 832 75.94 46.55 5.53
N SER A 833 75.44 45.32 5.46
CA SER A 833 75.57 44.36 6.57
C SER A 833 76.89 43.57 6.56
N GLU A 834 77.49 43.39 5.39
CA GLU A 834 78.83 42.79 5.26
C GLU A 834 79.92 43.75 5.80
N GLN A 835 79.75 45.05 5.57
CA GLN A 835 80.47 46.09 6.32
C GLN A 835 80.12 46.03 7.81
N ARG A 836 78.84 45.78 8.16
CA ARG A 836 78.41 45.73 9.56
C ARG A 836 78.92 44.55 10.38
N LEU A 837 79.43 43.44 9.84
CA LEU A 837 79.99 42.38 10.71
C LEU A 837 81.42 42.74 11.20
N GLN A 838 82.22 43.44 10.40
CA GLN A 838 83.39 44.18 10.90
C GLN A 838 82.95 45.28 11.89
N LEU A 839 81.86 45.96 11.55
CA LEU A 839 81.17 46.91 12.41
C LEU A 839 80.34 46.25 13.54
N ALA A 840 80.39 44.92 13.74
CA ALA A 840 79.65 44.14 14.75
C ALA A 840 80.59 43.37 15.68
N LEU A 841 81.89 43.29 15.39
CA LEU A 841 82.90 43.38 16.45
C LEU A 841 82.97 44.82 17.00
N TRP A 842 82.55 45.82 16.21
CA TRP A 842 82.28 47.20 16.68
C TRP A 842 80.84 47.40 17.23
N GLY A 843 79.89 46.55 16.83
CA GLY A 843 78.44 46.79 16.96
C GLY A 843 77.62 45.62 17.50
N SER A 844 78.25 44.50 17.89
CA SER A 844 77.69 43.68 18.97
C SER A 844 77.57 44.53 20.23
N GLY A 845 78.38 45.59 20.33
CA GLY A 845 78.48 46.44 21.53
C GLY A 845 78.89 45.65 22.76
N ASP A 846 79.21 44.36 22.59
CA ASP A 846 79.57 43.46 23.64
C ASP A 846 81.03 43.74 23.95
N GLU A 847 81.29 44.10 25.18
CA GLU A 847 82.63 44.42 25.64
C GLU A 847 83.41 43.11 25.71
N PHE A 848 84.49 43.02 24.93
CA PHE A 848 85.39 41.88 24.96
C PHE A 848 86.53 42.18 25.91
N TRP A 849 86.83 41.24 26.80
CA TRP A 849 87.93 41.36 27.75
C TRP A 849 88.78 40.09 27.71
N ASP A 850 90.09 40.27 27.78
CA ASP A 850 91.08 39.20 27.76
C ASP A 850 92.14 39.51 28.82
N TRP A 851 92.20 38.67 29.84
CA TRP A 851 93.03 38.88 31.01
C TRP A 851 94.13 37.83 31.06
N ASP A 852 95.36 38.29 30.94
CA ASP A 852 96.57 37.52 31.19
C ASP A 852 96.97 37.67 32.67
N ILE A 853 96.88 36.57 33.42
CA ILE A 853 97.01 36.60 34.88
C ILE A 853 98.47 36.71 35.31
N ASP A 854 99.41 36.18 34.52
CA ASP A 854 100.84 36.16 34.85
C ASP A 854 101.50 37.54 34.64
N THR A 855 101.09 38.26 33.60
CA THR A 855 101.57 39.64 33.34
C THR A 855 100.72 40.71 34.03
N GLN A 856 99.56 40.32 34.57
CA GLN A 856 98.51 41.18 35.13
C GLN A 856 97.95 42.21 34.15
N GLU A 857 98.11 42.01 32.84
CA GLU A 857 97.54 42.89 31.82
C GLU A 857 96.16 42.42 31.36
N VAL A 858 95.20 43.34 31.36
CA VAL A 858 93.85 43.13 30.81
C VAL A 858 93.70 43.95 29.54
N ILE A 859 93.42 43.27 28.43
CA ILE A 859 93.10 43.89 27.16
C ILE A 859 91.59 43.91 27.01
N ARG A 860 91.01 45.12 26.91
CA ARG A 860 89.58 45.29 26.66
C ARG A 860 89.34 45.96 25.31
N SER A 861 88.34 45.46 24.59
CA SER A 861 87.93 45.92 23.28
C SER A 861 86.44 46.23 23.30
N ASN A 862 86.05 47.39 22.78
CA ASN A 862 84.66 47.85 22.74
C ASN A 862 84.03 48.06 24.14
N THR A 863 84.79 48.67 25.06
CA THR A 863 84.39 48.94 26.45
C THR A 863 83.30 49.98 26.56
N PHE A 864 82.19 49.64 27.24
CA PHE A 864 81.07 50.56 27.48
C PHE A 864 80.75 50.74 28.98
N LEU A 865 81.37 49.96 29.86
CA LEU A 865 81.32 50.12 31.31
C LEU A 865 82.46 51.02 31.81
N LYS A 866 82.32 51.62 32.99
CA LYS A 866 83.32 52.54 33.56
C LYS A 866 84.37 51.78 34.37
N TYR A 867 85.66 51.96 34.05
CA TYR A 867 86.77 51.33 34.77
C TYR A 867 87.83 52.37 35.23
N PRO A 868 88.56 52.13 36.34
CA PRO A 868 89.61 53.04 36.82
C PRO A 868 90.90 52.98 35.96
N ASN A 869 91.48 54.15 35.66
CA ASN A 869 92.53 54.38 34.62
C ASN A 869 93.82 53.53 34.70
N ARG A 870 94.05 52.76 35.76
CA ARG A 870 95.18 51.82 35.87
C ARG A 870 94.72 50.62 36.71
N GLU A 871 94.33 49.52 36.04
CA GLU A 871 93.87 48.28 36.65
C GLU A 871 95.08 47.42 37.07
N THR A 872 95.56 47.59 38.31
CA THR A 872 96.59 46.71 38.88
C THR A 872 96.02 45.63 39.81
N ASN A 873 94.73 45.71 40.16
CA ASN A 873 94.04 44.71 40.98
C ASN A 873 92.55 44.62 40.59
N LEU A 874 92.10 43.44 40.15
CA LEU A 874 90.76 43.21 39.64
C LEU A 874 89.68 43.34 40.73
N ASN A 875 89.99 42.93 41.97
CA ASN A 875 89.02 42.92 43.08
C ASN A 875 88.59 44.33 43.52
N ASP A 876 89.48 45.31 43.44
CA ASP A 876 89.15 46.70 43.77
C ASP A 876 88.32 47.36 42.67
N THR A 877 88.55 46.97 41.41
CA THR A 877 87.76 47.42 40.24
C THR A 877 86.32 46.92 40.30
N MET A 878 86.10 45.68 40.73
CA MET A 878 84.76 45.11 40.88
C MET A 878 83.92 45.79 41.97
N LYS A 879 84.53 46.23 43.07
CA LYS A 879 83.83 46.92 44.18
C LYS A 879 83.31 48.29 43.80
N GLN A 880 83.91 48.95 42.82
CA GLN A 880 83.50 50.29 42.38
C GLN A 880 82.44 50.26 41.27
N CYS A 881 82.30 49.14 40.55
CA CYS A 881 81.56 49.09 39.29
C CYS A 881 80.33 48.16 39.25
N ILE A 882 80.06 47.42 40.33
CA ILE A 882 78.96 46.44 40.42
C ILE A 882 77.97 46.85 41.52
N HIS A 883 76.67 46.60 41.31
CA HIS A 883 75.63 46.96 42.28
C HIS A 883 75.83 46.20 43.60
N PRO A 884 75.69 46.84 44.78
CA PRO A 884 75.98 46.22 46.08
C PRO A 884 75.23 44.89 46.31
N ASP A 885 73.97 44.81 45.88
CA ASP A 885 73.14 43.61 46.02
C ASP A 885 73.63 42.40 45.20
N ASP A 886 74.30 42.65 44.06
CA ASP A 886 74.68 41.59 43.11
C ASP A 886 76.15 41.11 43.34
N TYR A 887 76.91 41.81 44.19
CA TYR A 887 78.35 41.57 44.41
C TYR A 887 78.64 40.19 45.05
N ARG A 888 77.79 39.75 45.98
CA ARG A 888 78.02 38.53 46.76
C ARG A 888 78.01 37.28 45.89
N GLU A 889 77.12 37.24 44.89
CA GLU A 889 76.96 36.10 43.97
C GLU A 889 78.12 35.99 42.97
N ILE A 890 78.60 37.13 42.47
CA ILE A 890 79.71 37.20 41.51
C ILE A 890 81.05 36.81 42.16
N ALA A 891 81.31 37.27 43.39
CA ALA A 891 82.55 36.96 44.10
C ALA A 891 82.73 35.45 44.35
N THR A 892 81.64 34.74 44.66
CA THR A 892 81.65 33.28 44.83
C THR A 892 82.00 32.55 43.54
N GLU A 893 81.45 32.96 42.40
CA GLU A 893 81.69 32.29 41.10
C GLU A 893 83.14 32.45 40.61
N ILE A 894 83.76 33.59 40.88
CA ILE A 894 85.16 33.83 40.54
C ILE A 894 86.09 32.99 41.44
N GLU A 895 85.78 32.85 42.72
CA GLU A 895 86.56 32.04 43.67
C GLU A 895 86.52 30.54 43.29
N LEU A 896 85.37 30.05 42.79
CA LEU A 896 85.21 28.71 42.22
C LEU A 896 86.10 28.49 40.99
N CYS A 897 86.21 29.47 40.08
CA CYS A 897 87.07 29.38 38.89
C CYS A 897 88.57 29.33 39.24
N MET A 898 88.99 30.08 40.26
CA MET A 898 90.40 30.18 40.67
C MET A 898 90.88 28.94 41.45
N ASN A 899 90.09 28.46 42.42
CA ASN A 899 90.56 27.46 43.39
C ASN A 899 89.94 26.06 43.26
N GLN A 900 88.81 25.90 42.55
CA GLN A 900 88.09 24.62 42.44
C GLN A 900 88.05 24.04 41.01
N GLY A 901 88.85 24.59 40.08
CA GLY A 901 89.04 24.02 38.74
C GLY A 901 87.92 24.28 37.74
N GLN A 902 87.04 25.28 37.97
CA GLN A 902 85.97 25.63 37.03
C GLN A 902 86.49 26.52 35.88
N ASP A 903 86.25 26.11 34.62
CA ASP A 903 86.85 26.77 33.45
C ASP A 903 85.93 27.76 32.71
N LYS A 904 84.65 27.82 33.06
CA LYS A 904 83.68 28.73 32.43
C LYS A 904 82.70 29.25 33.47
N PHE A 905 82.32 30.52 33.32
CA PHE A 905 81.23 31.10 34.09
C PHE A 905 80.35 31.99 33.23
N LYS A 906 79.10 32.11 33.66
CA LYS A 906 78.08 32.95 33.02
C LYS A 906 77.25 33.61 34.10
N LEU A 907 77.32 34.94 34.18
CA LEU A 907 76.75 35.73 35.25
C LEU A 907 75.87 36.84 34.69
N MET A 908 74.67 37.01 35.24
CA MET A 908 73.80 38.14 34.89
C MET A 908 73.69 39.07 36.09
N TYR A 909 74.11 40.32 35.94
CA TYR A 909 74.16 41.26 37.06
C TYR A 909 74.04 42.71 36.61
N ARG A 910 73.91 43.63 37.56
CA ARG A 910 73.82 45.06 37.27
C ARG A 910 75.17 45.75 37.48
N SER A 911 75.63 46.46 36.45
CA SER A 911 76.91 47.19 36.46
C SER A 911 76.71 48.69 36.18
N ILE A 912 77.66 49.52 36.65
CA ILE A 912 77.56 50.99 36.64
C ILE A 912 78.21 51.62 35.39
N LEU A 913 77.55 52.63 34.84
CA LEU A 913 78.02 53.40 33.67
C LEU A 913 78.85 54.65 34.04
N GLY A 914 79.47 55.26 33.02
CA GLY A 914 80.28 56.49 33.11
C GLY A 914 79.62 57.64 33.89
N ASP A 915 78.29 57.71 33.82
CA ASP A 915 77.40 58.72 34.38
C ASP A 915 76.73 58.34 35.71
N GLY A 916 76.89 57.10 36.19
CA GLY A 916 76.39 56.61 37.48
C GLY A 916 75.10 55.76 37.49
N THR A 917 74.57 55.33 36.33
CA THR A 917 73.34 54.49 36.24
C THR A 917 73.61 52.98 36.11
N TRP A 918 72.61 52.13 36.45
CA TRP A 918 72.73 50.65 36.52
C TRP A 918 72.03 49.91 35.37
N LEU A 919 72.66 48.85 34.84
CA LEU A 919 72.17 48.14 33.64
C LEU A 919 72.39 46.61 33.72
N TRP A 920 71.40 45.80 33.30
CA TRP A 920 71.49 44.33 33.28
C TRP A 920 72.41 43.84 32.16
N VAL A 921 73.53 43.28 32.59
CA VAL A 921 74.54 42.71 31.71
C VAL A 921 74.67 41.22 31.94
N LEU A 922 75.09 40.53 30.90
CA LEU A 922 75.45 39.12 30.89
C LEU A 922 76.94 39.02 30.63
N ASN A 923 77.71 38.66 31.65
CA ASN A 923 79.12 38.36 31.51
C ASN A 923 79.33 36.86 31.27
N ARG A 924 80.18 36.52 30.31
CA ARG A 924 80.60 35.15 30.01
C ARG A 924 82.11 35.11 29.96
N GLY A 925 82.73 34.41 30.89
CA GLY A 925 84.18 34.21 30.93
C GLY A 925 84.55 32.75 30.70
N GLN A 926 85.70 32.52 30.08
CA GLN A 926 86.30 31.21 29.91
C GLN A 926 87.80 31.27 30.21
N VAL A 927 88.29 30.34 31.02
CA VAL A 927 89.70 30.07 31.24
C VAL A 927 90.28 29.47 29.96
N ILE A 928 91.35 30.08 29.45
CA ILE A 928 92.00 29.69 28.19
C ILE A 928 93.19 28.76 28.47
N THR A 929 93.95 28.98 29.56
CA THR A 929 95.11 28.16 29.95
C THR A 929 95.28 28.06 31.49
N ARG A 930 95.83 26.93 32.00
CA ARG A 930 96.19 26.68 33.41
C ARG A 930 97.64 26.21 33.55
N ASP A 931 98.25 26.43 34.72
CA ASP A 931 99.60 25.98 35.08
C ASP A 931 99.61 24.52 35.62
N PRO A 932 100.79 23.88 35.79
CA PRO A 932 100.91 22.50 36.26
C PRO A 932 100.42 22.24 37.69
N LEU A 933 100.24 23.29 38.51
CA LEU A 933 99.67 23.24 39.86
C LEU A 933 98.14 23.41 39.85
N GLY A 934 97.54 23.56 38.67
CA GLY A 934 96.10 23.63 38.45
C GLY A 934 95.51 25.04 38.52
N GLN A 935 96.32 26.08 38.67
CA GLN A 935 95.89 27.48 38.75
C GLN A 935 95.76 28.11 37.33
N PRO A 936 94.75 28.96 37.06
CA PRO A 936 94.54 29.56 35.75
C PRO A 936 95.55 30.68 35.44
N THR A 937 96.08 30.70 34.21
CA THR A 937 97.08 31.69 33.74
C THR A 937 96.52 32.71 32.75
N ARG A 938 95.40 32.42 32.06
CA ARG A 938 94.73 33.38 31.17
C ARG A 938 93.23 33.10 31.04
N ILE A 939 92.40 34.16 31.01
CA ILE A 939 90.94 34.08 30.95
C ILE A 939 90.41 35.16 30.00
N ALA A 940 89.52 34.81 29.08
CA ALA A 940 88.88 35.77 28.17
C ALA A 940 87.37 35.62 28.15
N GLY A 941 86.66 36.69 27.82
CA GLY A 941 85.21 36.73 27.91
C GLY A 941 84.56 37.93 27.24
N THR A 942 83.23 37.93 27.25
CA THR A 942 82.43 39.04 26.75
C THR A 942 81.36 39.45 27.75
N ILE A 943 81.10 40.75 27.82
CA ILE A 943 80.02 41.34 28.61
C ILE A 943 79.00 41.92 27.64
N LYS A 944 77.77 41.40 27.70
CA LYS A 944 76.68 41.74 26.79
C LYS A 944 75.54 42.43 27.53
N ASN A 945 74.99 43.50 26.98
CA ASN A 945 73.72 44.05 27.46
C ASN A 945 72.57 43.12 27.04
N ILE A 946 71.78 42.63 28.00
CA ILE A 946 70.72 41.64 27.75
C ILE A 946 69.31 42.13 28.09
N GLN A 947 69.12 43.43 28.28
CA GLN A 947 67.80 43.98 28.65
C GLN A 947 66.70 43.60 27.64
N ALA A 948 66.95 43.70 26.33
CA ALA A 948 65.96 43.42 25.28
C ALA A 948 65.67 41.91 25.06
N GLN A 949 66.55 41.01 25.52
CA GLN A 949 66.33 39.57 25.41
C GLN A 949 65.25 39.10 26.40
N LYS A 950 65.14 39.76 27.55
CA LYS A 950 64.09 39.50 28.54
C LYS A 950 62.69 39.88 28.07
N ASP A 951 62.57 40.82 27.13
CA ASP A 951 61.28 41.24 26.55
C ASP A 951 60.80 40.28 25.43
N ASN A 952 61.70 39.73 24.61
CA ASN A 952 61.36 38.78 23.53
C ASN A 952 60.93 37.39 24.04
N GLU A 953 61.39 36.99 25.22
CA GLU A 953 60.95 35.78 25.93
C GLU A 953 59.43 35.81 26.20
N ALA A 954 58.83 37.00 26.32
CA ALA A 954 57.37 37.20 26.43
C ALA A 954 56.63 37.13 25.09
N THR A 955 57.33 37.33 23.96
CA THR A 955 56.72 37.27 22.61
C THR A 955 56.68 35.85 22.05
N LEU A 956 57.64 34.98 22.41
CA LEU A 956 57.64 33.55 22.09
C LEU A 956 56.43 32.81 22.69
N THR A 957 55.98 33.23 23.88
CA THR A 957 54.76 32.73 24.54
C THR A 957 53.48 33.06 23.75
N ALA A 958 53.49 34.10 22.90
CA ALA A 958 52.36 34.43 22.04
C ALA A 958 52.33 33.60 20.74
N LEU A 959 53.51 33.23 20.20
CA LEU A 959 53.62 32.43 18.98
C LEU A 959 53.20 30.96 19.18
N ASN A 960 53.45 30.39 20.37
CA ASN A 960 52.95 29.07 20.73
C ASN A 960 51.42 28.97 20.68
N ARG A 961 50.72 30.08 20.96
CA ARG A 961 49.25 30.19 20.91
C ARG A 961 48.71 30.15 19.47
N ASP A 962 49.46 30.65 18.49
CA ASP A 962 49.10 30.60 17.07
C ASP A 962 49.25 29.17 16.49
N LEU A 963 50.28 28.45 16.96
CA LEU A 963 50.51 27.04 16.60
C LEU A 963 49.40 26.13 17.12
N GLU A 964 48.93 26.32 18.36
CA GLU A 964 47.77 25.61 18.91
C GLU A 964 46.50 25.84 18.08
N THR A 965 46.34 27.05 17.52
CA THR A 965 45.16 27.40 16.70
C THR A 965 45.14 26.64 15.37
N ARG A 966 46.30 26.47 14.71
CA ARG A 966 46.38 25.70 13.44
C ARG A 966 46.23 24.20 13.63
N VAL A 967 46.66 23.66 14.78
CA VAL A 967 46.42 22.25 15.11
C VAL A 967 44.90 22.02 15.24
N LEU A 968 44.19 22.93 15.91
CA LEU A 968 42.73 22.93 16.06
C LEU A 968 41.96 22.94 14.73
N GLU A 969 42.38 23.75 13.74
CA GLU A 969 41.77 23.78 12.41
C GLU A 969 41.93 22.45 11.67
N ARG A 970 43.12 21.83 11.77
CA ARG A 970 43.43 20.58 11.08
C ARG A 970 42.74 19.37 11.71
N THR A 971 42.56 19.37 13.04
CA THR A 971 41.72 18.37 13.71
C THR A 971 40.24 18.52 13.34
N SER A 972 39.73 19.74 13.15
CA SER A 972 38.34 19.97 12.71
C SER A 972 38.06 19.44 11.30
N GLU A 973 39.00 19.63 10.37
CA GLU A 973 38.88 19.15 8.98
C GLU A 973 38.93 17.61 8.90
N LEU A 974 39.79 16.99 9.71
CA LEU A 974 39.83 15.53 9.86
C LEU A 974 38.56 14.98 10.51
N GLN A 975 38.00 15.68 11.50
CA GLN A 975 36.73 15.31 12.13
C GLN A 975 35.61 15.27 11.09
N HIS A 976 35.49 16.31 10.26
CA HIS A 976 34.45 16.41 9.23
C HIS A 976 34.55 15.28 8.19
N ARG A 977 35.77 14.93 7.73
CA ARG A 977 35.99 13.79 6.82
C ARG A 977 35.59 12.46 7.46
N ASN A 978 35.82 12.32 8.77
CA ASN A 978 35.49 11.12 9.51
C ASN A 978 33.97 11.00 9.74
N ASP A 979 33.29 12.14 9.88
CA ASP A 979 31.82 12.22 10.00
C ASP A 979 31.14 11.87 8.67
N GLU A 980 31.62 12.40 7.53
CA GLU A 980 31.14 11.98 6.18
C GLU A 980 31.37 10.49 5.92
N LEU A 981 32.54 9.98 6.33
CA LEU A 981 32.85 8.55 6.17
C LEU A 981 31.92 7.69 7.04
N LYS A 982 31.57 8.13 8.26
CA LYS A 982 30.59 7.43 9.10
C LYS A 982 29.21 7.42 8.47
N GLU A 983 28.76 8.55 7.94
CA GLU A 983 27.43 8.68 7.34
C GLU A 983 27.28 7.76 6.11
N THR A 984 28.28 7.74 5.22
CA THR A 984 28.30 6.80 4.08
C THR A 984 28.38 5.33 4.51
N LEU A 985 29.07 5.03 5.62
CA LEU A 985 29.12 3.67 6.18
C LEU A 985 27.78 3.25 6.79
N GLU A 986 27.07 4.19 7.42
CA GLU A 986 25.71 3.98 7.94
C GLU A 986 24.71 3.75 6.81
N GLU A 987 24.79 4.53 5.73
CA GLU A 987 23.93 4.38 4.54
C GLU A 987 24.17 3.04 3.83
N LEU A 988 25.43 2.61 3.74
CA LEU A 988 25.79 1.33 3.13
C LEU A 988 25.36 0.14 4.00
N LYS A 989 25.45 0.26 5.33
CA LYS A 989 24.90 -0.72 6.28
C LYS A 989 23.37 -0.81 6.20
N LEU A 990 22.69 0.32 6.07
CA LEU A 990 21.23 0.37 5.91
C LEU A 990 20.81 -0.35 4.62
N THR A 991 21.44 -0.02 3.50
CA THR A 991 21.18 -0.64 2.19
C THR A 991 21.47 -2.14 2.22
N GLN A 992 22.54 -2.56 2.91
CA GLN A 992 22.87 -3.97 3.10
C GLN A 992 21.79 -4.69 3.93
N SER A 993 21.30 -4.08 5.01
CA SER A 993 20.22 -4.62 5.84
C SER A 993 18.94 -4.82 5.03
N GLU A 994 18.57 -3.83 4.21
CA GLU A 994 17.37 -3.89 3.37
C GLU A 994 17.42 -5.01 2.33
N LEU A 995 18.59 -5.25 1.73
CA LEU A 995 18.77 -6.36 0.78
C LEU A 995 18.72 -7.71 1.48
N LEU A 996 19.27 -7.81 2.69
CA LEU A 996 19.23 -9.00 3.52
C LEU A 996 17.78 -9.34 3.92
N ASP A 997 16.98 -8.33 4.27
CA ASP A 997 15.57 -8.52 4.60
C ASP A 997 14.71 -8.89 3.36
N LYS A 998 15.02 -8.35 2.18
CA LYS A 998 14.40 -8.80 0.93
C LYS A 998 14.69 -10.28 0.60
N GLU A 999 15.90 -10.76 0.86
CA GLU A 999 16.26 -12.17 0.67
C GLU A 999 15.64 -13.08 1.74
N LYS A 1000 15.54 -12.64 3.00
CA LYS A 1000 14.75 -13.32 4.04
C LYS A 1000 13.29 -13.49 3.61
N MET A 1001 12.67 -12.46 3.03
CA MET A 1001 11.28 -12.54 2.55
C MET A 1001 11.12 -13.48 1.35
N ALA A 1002 12.10 -13.53 0.45
CA ALA A 1002 12.08 -14.44 -0.69
C ALA A 1002 12.22 -15.92 -0.29
N THR A 1003 13.09 -16.24 0.68
CA THR A 1003 13.25 -17.59 1.24
C THR A 1003 12.01 -18.03 2.03
N LEU A 1004 11.42 -17.12 2.81
CA LEU A 1004 10.14 -17.35 3.50
C LEU A 1004 9.02 -17.70 2.49
N GLY A 1005 8.96 -17.00 1.36
CA GLY A 1005 7.98 -17.24 0.30
C GLY A 1005 8.06 -18.65 -0.31
N GLY A 1006 9.27 -19.17 -0.52
CA GLY A 1006 9.49 -20.53 -1.02
C GLY A 1006 9.02 -21.63 -0.06
N LEU A 1007 9.30 -21.44 1.25
CA LEU A 1007 8.88 -22.36 2.31
C LEU A 1007 7.36 -22.36 2.53
N VAL A 1008 6.73 -21.18 2.50
CA VAL A 1008 5.29 -21.03 2.67
C VAL A 1008 4.54 -21.78 1.56
N ALA A 1009 5.01 -21.70 0.31
CA ALA A 1009 4.40 -22.41 -0.80
C ALA A 1009 4.50 -23.95 -0.66
N SER A 1010 5.67 -24.48 -0.26
CA SER A 1010 5.84 -25.92 -0.05
C SER A 1010 5.04 -26.46 1.13
N ILE A 1011 5.01 -25.71 2.24
CA ILE A 1011 4.31 -26.12 3.46
C ILE A 1011 2.80 -26.05 3.25
N THR A 1012 2.30 -25.09 2.48
CA THR A 1012 0.87 -25.02 2.13
C THR A 1012 0.44 -26.28 1.38
N HIS A 1013 1.24 -26.76 0.43
CA HIS A 1013 0.96 -28.00 -0.30
C HIS A 1013 0.98 -29.24 0.61
N GLU A 1014 1.96 -29.31 1.53
CA GLU A 1014 2.13 -30.42 2.47
C GLU A 1014 1.10 -30.42 3.61
N VAL A 1015 0.58 -29.27 4.02
CA VAL A 1015 -0.50 -29.11 5.01
C VAL A 1015 -1.86 -29.41 4.37
N ASN A 1016 -2.06 -29.01 3.12
CA ASN A 1016 -3.31 -29.27 2.39
C ASN A 1016 -3.54 -30.76 2.14
N THR A 1017 -2.47 -31.56 2.03
CA THR A 1017 -2.59 -33.01 1.78
C THR A 1017 -3.27 -33.77 2.94
N PRO A 1018 -2.79 -33.73 4.21
CA PRO A 1018 -3.45 -34.38 5.34
C PRO A 1018 -4.80 -33.73 5.67
N ILE A 1019 -4.96 -32.41 5.49
CA ILE A 1019 -6.26 -31.74 5.66
C ILE A 1019 -7.26 -32.23 4.62
N GLY A 1020 -6.87 -32.34 3.35
CA GLY A 1020 -7.71 -32.86 2.27
C GLY A 1020 -8.17 -34.28 2.55
N ILE A 1021 -7.27 -35.16 2.97
CA ILE A 1021 -7.59 -36.54 3.36
C ILE A 1021 -8.58 -36.56 4.55
N SER A 1022 -8.41 -35.67 5.53
CA SER A 1022 -9.32 -35.55 6.67
C SER A 1022 -10.72 -35.06 6.25
N VAL A 1023 -10.80 -34.11 5.33
CA VAL A 1023 -12.06 -33.60 4.77
C VAL A 1023 -12.78 -34.69 3.97
N THR A 1024 -12.05 -35.48 3.18
CA THR A 1024 -12.61 -36.62 2.44
C THR A 1024 -13.14 -37.70 3.39
N ALA A 1025 -12.35 -38.09 4.39
CA ALA A 1025 -12.79 -39.07 5.41
C ALA A 1025 -13.98 -38.56 6.22
N SER A 1026 -14.03 -37.26 6.56
CA SER A 1026 -15.17 -36.65 7.25
C SER A 1026 -16.42 -36.60 6.37
N SER A 1027 -16.27 -36.37 5.07
CA SER A 1027 -17.38 -36.36 4.12
C SER A 1027 -17.94 -37.78 3.90
N HIS A 1028 -17.05 -38.78 3.83
CA HIS A 1028 -17.45 -40.19 3.77
C HIS A 1028 -18.18 -40.60 5.04
N LEU A 1029 -17.64 -40.26 6.22
CA LEU A 1029 -18.28 -40.52 7.51
C LEU A 1029 -19.68 -39.92 7.60
N GLN A 1030 -19.85 -38.67 7.14
CA GLN A 1030 -21.15 -38.00 7.12
C GLN A 1030 -22.16 -38.74 6.24
N GLU A 1031 -21.72 -39.28 5.10
CA GLU A 1031 -22.56 -40.06 4.21
C GLU A 1031 -22.89 -41.44 4.79
N SER A 1032 -21.93 -42.15 5.37
CA SER A 1032 -22.16 -43.42 6.08
C SER A 1032 -23.17 -43.26 7.21
N VAL A 1033 -23.06 -42.18 8.02
CA VAL A 1033 -24.04 -41.84 9.08
C VAL A 1033 -25.43 -41.60 8.50
N ARG A 1034 -25.52 -40.90 7.37
CA ARG A 1034 -26.79 -40.58 6.72
C ARG A 1034 -27.47 -41.84 6.16
N LEU A 1035 -26.71 -42.71 5.51
CA LEU A 1035 -27.21 -43.98 4.97
C LEU A 1035 -27.65 -44.91 6.10
N PHE A 1036 -26.84 -45.07 7.15
CA PHE A 1036 -27.19 -45.88 8.31
C PHE A 1036 -28.49 -45.39 8.99
N ASN A 1037 -28.63 -44.09 9.25
CA ASN A 1037 -29.84 -43.53 9.86
C ASN A 1037 -31.09 -43.75 9.01
N LYS A 1038 -30.95 -43.78 7.68
CA LYS A 1038 -32.04 -44.05 6.76
C LYS A 1038 -32.46 -45.53 6.85
N HIS A 1039 -31.52 -46.47 6.72
CA HIS A 1039 -31.81 -47.89 6.86
C HIS A 1039 -32.38 -48.25 8.25
N TYR A 1040 -31.90 -47.58 9.30
CA TYR A 1040 -32.40 -47.75 10.66
C TYR A 1040 -33.84 -47.27 10.81
N ALA A 1041 -34.18 -46.13 10.20
CA ALA A 1041 -35.55 -45.60 10.19
C ALA A 1041 -36.52 -46.49 9.38
N ASP A 1042 -36.02 -47.15 8.34
CA ASP A 1042 -36.79 -48.06 7.49
C ASP A 1042 -36.94 -49.47 8.11
N GLY A 1043 -36.26 -49.75 9.24
CA GLY A 1043 -36.33 -51.02 9.96
C GLY A 1043 -35.53 -52.15 9.33
N GLU A 1044 -34.62 -51.84 8.41
CA GLU A 1044 -33.87 -52.78 7.55
C GLU A 1044 -32.39 -52.91 7.94
N VAL A 1045 -32.00 -52.62 9.18
CA VAL A 1045 -30.60 -52.76 9.64
C VAL A 1045 -30.36 -54.14 10.20
N SER A 1046 -29.53 -54.94 9.51
CA SER A 1046 -29.04 -56.20 10.06
C SER A 1046 -27.91 -55.97 11.07
N HIS A 1047 -27.55 -57.01 11.82
CA HIS A 1047 -26.41 -56.93 12.75
C HIS A 1047 -25.09 -56.71 12.00
N GLU A 1048 -24.96 -57.25 10.80
CA GLU A 1048 -23.78 -57.15 9.95
C GLU A 1048 -23.60 -55.72 9.41
N ASP A 1049 -24.70 -55.07 8.98
CA ASP A 1049 -24.70 -53.66 8.55
C ASP A 1049 -24.29 -52.71 9.68
N PHE A 1050 -24.66 -53.05 10.92
CA PHE A 1050 -24.27 -52.27 12.10
C PHE A 1050 -22.78 -52.41 12.43
N GLU A 1051 -22.22 -53.62 12.32
CA GLU A 1051 -20.78 -53.86 12.53
C GLU A 1051 -19.93 -53.20 11.44
N GLU A 1052 -20.37 -53.25 10.19
CA GLU A 1052 -19.71 -52.58 9.06
C GLU A 1052 -19.72 -51.06 9.26
N TYR A 1053 -20.88 -50.49 9.61
CA TYR A 1053 -20.99 -49.07 9.94
C TYR A 1053 -20.08 -48.66 11.10
N GLN A 1054 -20.01 -49.44 12.18
CA GLN A 1054 -19.11 -49.15 13.30
C GLN A 1054 -17.64 -49.16 12.88
N THR A 1055 -17.26 -50.11 12.01
CA THR A 1055 -15.90 -50.22 11.49
C THR A 1055 -15.56 -49.03 10.60
N GLU A 1056 -16.44 -48.64 9.68
CA GLU A 1056 -16.27 -47.45 8.85
C GLU A 1056 -16.15 -46.17 9.68
N VAL A 1057 -16.97 -46.03 10.72
CA VAL A 1057 -16.94 -44.87 11.62
C VAL A 1057 -15.61 -44.80 12.37
N HIS A 1058 -15.15 -45.93 12.90
CA HIS A 1058 -13.89 -46.02 13.61
C HIS A 1058 -12.71 -45.69 12.69
N ASP A 1059 -12.67 -46.28 11.49
CA ASP A 1059 -11.57 -46.11 10.55
C ASP A 1059 -11.52 -44.68 10.01
N CYS A 1060 -12.65 -44.09 9.62
CA CYS A 1060 -12.70 -42.68 9.22
C CYS A 1060 -12.26 -41.75 10.36
N SER A 1061 -12.71 -42.00 11.59
CA SER A 1061 -12.33 -41.20 12.75
C SER A 1061 -10.82 -41.27 13.04
N LYS A 1062 -10.23 -42.47 12.95
CA LYS A 1062 -8.78 -42.69 13.11
C LYS A 1062 -7.98 -42.00 12.00
N LEU A 1063 -8.46 -42.06 10.76
CA LEU A 1063 -7.85 -41.45 9.58
C LEU A 1063 -7.84 -39.93 9.70
N ILE A 1064 -8.96 -39.33 10.13
CA ILE A 1064 -9.08 -37.90 10.45
C ILE A 1064 -8.10 -37.51 11.55
N LEU A 1065 -8.10 -38.22 12.68
CA LEU A 1065 -7.25 -37.87 13.82
C LEU A 1065 -5.76 -37.92 13.47
N THR A 1066 -5.32 -39.01 12.82
CA THR A 1066 -3.90 -39.20 12.45
C THR A 1066 -3.41 -38.12 11.48
N ASN A 1067 -4.25 -37.71 10.53
CA ASN A 1067 -3.87 -36.68 9.56
C ASN A 1067 -3.96 -35.27 10.14
N LEU A 1068 -4.95 -34.98 11.00
CA LEU A 1068 -5.00 -33.71 11.74
C LEU A 1068 -3.81 -33.57 12.70
N GLU A 1069 -3.36 -34.65 13.34
CA GLU A 1069 -2.13 -34.65 14.15
C GLU A 1069 -0.89 -34.37 13.30
N ARG A 1070 -0.77 -34.98 12.11
CA ARG A 1070 0.31 -34.68 11.15
C ARG A 1070 0.30 -33.22 10.71
N ALA A 1071 -0.87 -32.69 10.33
CA ALA A 1071 -1.04 -31.30 9.94
C ALA A 1071 -0.67 -30.35 11.12
N SER A 1072 -1.13 -30.66 12.32
CA SER A 1072 -0.80 -29.91 13.54
C SER A 1072 0.70 -29.92 13.85
N LYS A 1073 1.38 -31.06 13.71
CA LYS A 1073 2.84 -31.17 13.89
C LYS A 1073 3.60 -30.33 12.87
N LEU A 1074 3.19 -30.36 11.61
CA LEU A 1074 3.76 -29.53 10.53
C LEU A 1074 3.54 -28.04 10.80
N ILE A 1075 2.32 -27.62 11.16
CA ILE A 1075 2.00 -26.22 11.49
C ILE A 1075 2.77 -25.75 12.72
N LYS A 1076 2.92 -26.60 13.75
CA LYS A 1076 3.70 -26.26 14.96
C LYS A 1076 5.18 -26.09 14.64
N SER A 1077 5.76 -27.00 13.86
CA SER A 1077 7.15 -26.91 13.40
C SER A 1077 7.37 -25.68 12.51
N PHE A 1078 6.47 -25.41 11.57
CA PHE A 1078 6.51 -24.22 10.73
C PHE A 1078 6.40 -22.92 11.54
N LYS A 1079 5.46 -22.86 12.49
CA LYS A 1079 5.29 -21.70 13.36
C LYS A 1079 6.55 -21.44 14.18
N GLN A 1080 7.17 -22.50 14.72
CA GLN A 1080 8.40 -22.40 15.49
C GLN A 1080 9.55 -21.87 14.62
N VAL A 1081 9.78 -22.45 13.45
CA VAL A 1081 10.85 -22.04 12.52
C VAL A 1081 10.62 -20.63 11.96
N SER A 1082 9.37 -20.23 11.67
CA SER A 1082 9.02 -18.90 11.16
C SER A 1082 9.16 -17.80 12.24
N VAL A 1083 8.83 -18.12 13.50
CA VAL A 1083 9.06 -17.22 14.64
C VAL A 1083 10.57 -17.07 14.90
N ASP A 1084 11.32 -18.16 14.85
CA ASP A 1084 12.78 -18.15 15.07
C ASP A 1084 13.57 -17.51 13.91
N GLN A 1085 13.02 -17.43 12.69
CA GLN A 1085 13.60 -16.65 11.57
C GLN A 1085 13.31 -15.14 11.66
N SER A 1086 12.27 -14.73 12.39
CA SER A 1086 11.84 -13.33 12.49
C SER A 1086 12.32 -12.62 13.76
N HIS A 1087 12.84 -13.35 14.75
CA HIS A 1087 13.34 -12.81 16.03
C HIS A 1087 14.79 -13.24 16.29
N GLU A 1088 15.67 -12.28 16.56
CA GLU A 1088 17.08 -12.51 16.93
C GLU A 1088 17.25 -12.78 18.43
N GLU A 1089 16.48 -13.70 19.01
CA GLU A 1089 16.64 -14.06 20.42
C GLU A 1089 17.62 -15.23 20.62
N ILE A 1090 18.67 -14.98 21.40
CA ILE A 1090 19.60 -16.03 21.88
C ILE A 1090 18.88 -16.85 22.95
N ARG A 1091 18.84 -18.18 22.78
CA ARG A 1091 18.29 -19.10 23.79
C ARG A 1091 19.10 -20.37 23.91
N GLU A 1092 18.91 -21.07 25.02
CA GLU A 1092 19.42 -22.42 25.22
C GLU A 1092 18.51 -23.45 24.55
N PHE A 1093 19.07 -24.30 23.70
CA PHE A 1093 18.33 -25.38 23.04
C PHE A 1093 19.24 -26.59 22.73
N ASN A 1094 18.61 -27.75 22.56
CA ASN A 1094 19.27 -28.96 22.09
C ASN A 1094 19.46 -28.90 20.57
N LEU A 1095 20.71 -28.92 20.11
CA LEU A 1095 21.02 -28.74 18.69
C LEU A 1095 20.51 -29.92 17.84
N LYS A 1096 20.56 -31.15 18.35
CA LYS A 1096 20.06 -32.34 17.64
C LYS A 1096 18.56 -32.25 17.38
N THR A 1097 17.78 -31.92 18.42
CA THR A 1097 16.33 -31.77 18.32
C THR A 1097 15.95 -30.68 17.32
N TYR A 1098 16.70 -29.58 17.30
CA TYR A 1098 16.45 -28.49 16.37
C TYR A 1098 16.85 -28.84 14.93
N LEU A 1099 17.94 -29.59 14.71
CA LEU A 1099 18.31 -30.10 13.40
C LEU A 1099 17.27 -31.06 12.84
N ASP A 1100 16.68 -31.92 13.68
CA ASP A 1100 15.54 -32.76 13.27
C ASP A 1100 14.38 -31.90 12.74
N GLU A 1101 14.08 -30.76 13.37
CA GLU A 1101 13.06 -29.82 12.89
C GLU A 1101 13.45 -29.12 11.58
N ILE A 1102 14.72 -28.70 11.44
CA ILE A 1102 15.26 -28.11 10.21
C ILE A 1102 15.09 -29.09 9.04
N PHE A 1103 15.55 -30.34 9.19
CA PHE A 1103 15.47 -31.33 8.13
C PHE A 1103 14.05 -31.78 7.85
N LEU A 1104 13.15 -31.80 8.85
CA LEU A 1104 11.71 -32.03 8.60
C LEU A 1104 11.12 -30.91 7.71
N SER A 1105 11.56 -29.67 7.89
CA SER A 1105 11.15 -28.53 7.05
C SER A 1105 11.81 -28.53 5.66
N LEU A 1106 13.04 -29.02 5.52
CA LEU A 1106 13.74 -29.10 4.23
C LEU A 1106 13.38 -30.35 3.42
N ASN A 1107 12.80 -31.38 4.06
CA ASN A 1107 12.43 -32.64 3.44
C ASN A 1107 11.55 -32.50 2.18
N PRO A 1108 10.52 -31.62 2.12
CA PRO A 1108 9.70 -31.44 0.91
C PRO A 1108 10.50 -30.98 -0.31
N MET A 1109 11.61 -30.27 -0.09
CA MET A 1109 12.51 -29.83 -1.15
C MET A 1109 13.53 -30.92 -1.50
N LEU A 1110 14.18 -31.52 -0.50
CA LEU A 1110 15.22 -32.54 -0.70
C LEU A 1110 14.65 -33.85 -1.29
N SER A 1111 13.46 -34.29 -0.83
CA SER A 1111 12.81 -35.53 -1.31
C SER A 1111 12.34 -35.49 -2.77
N ARG A 1112 12.23 -34.29 -3.36
CA ARG A 1112 11.91 -34.10 -4.79
C ARG A 1112 13.13 -34.19 -5.70
N THR A 1113 14.33 -34.30 -5.12
CA THR A 1113 15.59 -34.42 -5.85
C THR A 1113 16.08 -35.86 -5.83
N VAL A 1114 16.97 -36.22 -6.77
CA VAL A 1114 17.54 -37.58 -6.87
C VAL A 1114 18.74 -37.76 -5.93
N HIS A 1115 19.00 -36.81 -5.03
CA HIS A 1115 20.17 -36.79 -4.15
C HIS A 1115 19.86 -37.46 -2.80
N GLU A 1116 20.83 -38.20 -2.28
CA GLU A 1116 20.76 -38.79 -0.94
C GLU A 1116 21.41 -37.84 0.06
N TYR A 1117 20.85 -37.76 1.27
CA TYR A 1117 21.42 -36.94 2.34
C TYR A 1117 21.43 -37.67 3.68
N GLU A 1118 22.46 -37.37 4.47
CA GLU A 1118 22.61 -37.88 5.83
C GLU A 1118 23.14 -36.79 6.78
N TYR A 1119 22.81 -36.89 8.07
CA TYR A 1119 23.44 -36.03 9.06
C TYR A 1119 23.58 -36.73 10.42
N THR A 1120 24.66 -36.41 11.13
CA THR A 1120 24.97 -36.95 12.45
C THR A 1120 25.23 -35.82 13.45
N CYS A 1121 24.58 -35.86 14.61
CA CYS A 1121 24.79 -34.91 15.70
C CYS A 1121 24.64 -35.65 17.05
N PRO A 1122 25.47 -35.37 18.07
CA PRO A 1122 25.34 -35.95 19.40
C PRO A 1122 24.01 -35.53 20.06
N ASP A 1123 23.36 -36.47 20.75
CA ASP A 1123 22.05 -36.23 21.41
C ASP A 1123 22.17 -35.25 22.61
N ASP A 1124 23.32 -35.23 23.29
CA ASP A 1124 23.56 -34.42 24.49
C ASP A 1124 24.23 -33.06 24.21
N LEU A 1125 23.97 -32.47 23.04
CA LEU A 1125 24.58 -31.20 22.63
C LEU A 1125 23.64 -30.01 22.83
N PHE A 1126 23.78 -29.34 23.98
CA PHE A 1126 23.06 -28.11 24.31
C PHE A 1126 23.91 -26.87 24.01
N ILE A 1127 23.31 -25.92 23.30
CA ILE A 1127 23.96 -24.65 22.94
C ILE A 1127 23.09 -23.47 23.34
N ASN A 1128 23.72 -22.37 23.72
CA ASN A 1128 23.09 -21.08 23.95
C ASN A 1128 23.40 -20.15 22.78
N SER A 1129 22.49 -20.07 21.81
CA SER A 1129 22.74 -19.38 20.55
C SER A 1129 21.43 -18.96 19.87
N ASN A 1130 21.52 -18.32 18.70
CA ASN A 1130 20.38 -18.00 17.85
C ASN A 1130 20.02 -19.24 17.00
N PRO A 1131 18.86 -19.88 17.21
CA PRO A 1131 18.44 -21.03 16.41
C PRO A 1131 18.32 -20.71 14.91
N GLY A 1132 17.79 -19.53 14.56
CA GLY A 1132 17.59 -19.10 13.17
C GLY A 1132 18.88 -19.07 12.35
N ALA A 1133 20.03 -18.78 12.98
CA ALA A 1133 21.33 -18.82 12.32
C ALA A 1133 21.69 -20.23 11.82
N PHE A 1134 21.43 -21.27 12.62
CA PHE A 1134 21.70 -22.66 12.22
C PHE A 1134 20.80 -23.13 11.09
N TYR A 1135 19.52 -22.74 11.09
CA TYR A 1135 18.61 -23.01 9.97
C TYR A 1135 19.16 -22.41 8.67
N GLN A 1136 19.55 -21.14 8.69
CA GLN A 1136 20.04 -20.45 7.50
C GLN A 1136 21.36 -21.02 6.99
N ILE A 1137 22.27 -21.41 7.89
CA ILE A 1137 23.53 -22.07 7.51
C ILE A 1137 23.25 -23.39 6.80
N VAL A 1138 22.45 -24.26 7.42
CA VAL A 1138 22.16 -25.60 6.87
C VAL A 1138 21.37 -25.49 5.56
N SER A 1139 20.31 -24.68 5.52
CA SER A 1139 19.49 -24.50 4.32
C SER A 1139 20.31 -23.97 3.14
N ASN A 1140 21.15 -22.96 3.34
CA ASN A 1140 21.98 -22.41 2.25
C ASN A 1140 23.03 -23.40 1.74
N LEU A 1141 23.67 -24.17 2.63
CA LEU A 1141 24.65 -25.18 2.22
C LEU A 1141 24.00 -26.28 1.37
N PHE A 1142 22.86 -26.83 1.82
CA PHE A 1142 22.15 -27.89 1.10
C PHE A 1142 21.54 -27.39 -0.22
N ASN A 1143 20.91 -26.21 -0.23
CA ASN A 1143 20.34 -25.63 -1.45
C ASN A 1143 21.41 -25.33 -2.49
N ASN A 1144 22.54 -24.76 -2.07
CA ASN A 1144 23.63 -24.45 -2.99
C ASN A 1144 24.20 -25.71 -3.64
N SER A 1145 24.37 -26.80 -2.89
CA SER A 1145 24.87 -28.05 -3.47
C SER A 1145 23.89 -28.66 -4.45
N VAL A 1146 22.58 -28.70 -4.13
CA VAL A 1146 21.55 -29.20 -5.06
C VAL A 1146 21.54 -28.40 -6.37
N ILE A 1147 21.68 -27.07 -6.32
CA ILE A 1147 21.59 -26.20 -7.50
C ILE A 1147 22.92 -26.15 -8.29
N HIS A 1148 24.06 -26.14 -7.59
CA HIS A 1148 25.36 -25.81 -8.17
C HIS A 1148 26.32 -26.99 -8.28
N ALA A 1149 26.28 -27.96 -7.36
CA ALA A 1149 27.24 -29.07 -7.34
C ALA A 1149 26.91 -30.16 -8.37
N PHE A 1150 25.64 -30.27 -8.81
CA PHE A 1150 25.19 -31.30 -9.75
C PHE A 1150 24.55 -30.70 -11.02
N PRO A 1151 25.35 -30.12 -11.94
CA PRO A 1151 24.83 -29.41 -13.11
C PRO A 1151 24.08 -30.31 -14.13
N ASP A 1152 24.37 -31.61 -14.16
CA ASP A 1152 23.80 -32.58 -15.10
C ASP A 1152 22.64 -33.42 -14.51
N GLY A 1153 22.25 -33.16 -13.25
CA GLY A 1153 21.11 -33.83 -12.60
C GLY A 1153 21.36 -35.27 -12.13
N HIS A 1154 22.61 -35.71 -12.03
CA HIS A 1154 22.97 -37.02 -11.47
C HIS A 1154 22.72 -37.11 -9.96
N SER A 1155 22.42 -38.31 -9.46
CA SER A 1155 22.33 -38.58 -8.01
C SER A 1155 23.67 -38.31 -7.34
N GLY A 1156 23.64 -37.68 -6.16
CA GLY A 1156 24.84 -37.33 -5.39
C GLY A 1156 24.55 -37.41 -3.90
N HIS A 1157 25.60 -37.44 -3.08
CA HIS A 1157 25.56 -37.64 -1.64
C HIS A 1157 25.93 -36.36 -0.87
N LEU A 1158 25.05 -35.97 0.05
CA LEU A 1158 25.20 -34.77 0.88
C LEU A 1158 25.26 -35.17 2.35
N SER A 1159 26.33 -34.82 3.05
CA SER A 1159 26.51 -35.21 4.45
C SER A 1159 26.81 -34.02 5.36
N LEU A 1160 26.22 -34.02 6.56
CA LEU A 1160 26.49 -33.04 7.62
C LEU A 1160 26.87 -33.75 8.92
N HIS A 1161 28.12 -33.60 9.34
CA HIS A 1161 28.66 -34.21 10.55
C HIS A 1161 28.95 -33.14 11.60
N ILE A 1162 28.35 -33.27 12.78
CA ILE A 1162 28.53 -32.35 13.90
C ILE A 1162 29.23 -33.08 15.02
N THR A 1163 30.30 -32.48 15.55
CA THR A 1163 31.08 -33.06 16.65
C THR A 1163 31.35 -32.02 17.73
N LYS A 1164 31.30 -32.46 18.99
CA LYS A 1164 31.70 -31.65 20.14
C LYS A 1164 33.19 -31.84 20.39
N THR A 1165 33.96 -30.76 20.37
CA THR A 1165 35.41 -30.79 20.60
C THR A 1165 35.78 -30.06 21.89
N GLU A 1166 37.03 -30.15 22.35
CA GLU A 1166 37.49 -29.45 23.57
C GLU A 1166 37.42 -27.91 23.44
N HIS A 1167 37.47 -27.43 22.20
CA HIS A 1167 37.49 -26.02 21.83
C HIS A 1167 36.12 -25.47 21.39
N GLY A 1168 35.08 -26.33 21.25
CA GLY A 1168 33.72 -25.91 20.92
C GLY A 1168 32.92 -26.96 20.14
N VAL A 1169 32.34 -26.55 19.01
CA VAL A 1169 31.52 -27.41 18.14
C VAL A 1169 31.98 -27.27 16.70
N ASP A 1170 32.29 -28.40 16.06
CA ASP A 1170 32.68 -28.43 14.64
C ASP A 1170 31.54 -29.04 13.80
N LEU A 1171 31.14 -28.33 12.75
CA LEU A 1171 30.18 -28.75 11.75
C LEU A 1171 30.92 -28.95 10.43
N THR A 1172 30.95 -30.18 9.92
CA THR A 1172 31.56 -30.53 8.64
C THR A 1172 30.48 -30.92 7.66
N TYR A 1173 30.27 -30.08 6.65
CA TYR A 1173 29.37 -30.33 5.55
C TYR A 1173 30.16 -30.78 4.32
N ARG A 1174 29.67 -31.80 3.59
CA ARG A 1174 30.32 -32.32 2.39
C ARG A 1174 29.31 -32.72 1.32
N ASP A 1175 29.62 -32.34 0.07
CA ASP A 1175 29.02 -32.85 -1.16
C ASP A 1175 30.05 -33.62 -2.00
N ASP A 1176 29.59 -34.47 -2.92
CA ASP A 1176 30.41 -35.22 -3.88
C ASP A 1176 30.24 -34.74 -5.34
N GLY A 1177 29.79 -33.48 -5.53
CA GLY A 1177 29.52 -32.92 -6.84
C GLY A 1177 30.76 -32.49 -7.63
N CYS A 1178 30.57 -31.57 -8.59
CA CYS A 1178 31.62 -31.13 -9.53
C CYS A 1178 32.78 -30.35 -8.89
N GLY A 1179 32.66 -29.96 -7.62
CA GLY A 1179 33.67 -29.19 -6.88
C GLY A 1179 33.83 -27.74 -7.39
N ILE A 1180 34.49 -26.92 -6.59
CA ILE A 1180 34.66 -25.49 -6.80
C ILE A 1180 36.08 -25.21 -7.36
N PRO A 1181 36.21 -24.57 -8.53
CA PRO A 1181 37.52 -24.27 -9.12
C PRO A 1181 38.38 -23.34 -8.25
N ILE A 1182 39.70 -23.58 -8.18
CA ILE A 1182 40.65 -22.82 -7.34
C ILE A 1182 40.58 -21.30 -7.52
N GLN A 1183 40.26 -20.84 -8.73
CA GLN A 1183 40.20 -19.41 -9.08
C GLN A 1183 38.99 -18.68 -8.48
N VAL A 1184 37.96 -19.42 -8.03
CA VAL A 1184 36.73 -18.87 -7.48
C VAL A 1184 36.52 -19.20 -6.00
N GLN A 1185 37.36 -20.07 -5.41
CA GLN A 1185 37.29 -20.44 -3.99
C GLN A 1185 37.46 -19.21 -3.08
N ASP A 1186 38.39 -18.30 -3.39
CA ASP A 1186 38.61 -17.09 -2.57
C ASP A 1186 37.46 -16.08 -2.65
N LYS A 1187 36.61 -16.17 -3.68
CA LYS A 1187 35.52 -15.21 -3.95
C LYS A 1187 34.15 -15.75 -3.59
N ILE A 1188 34.05 -17.01 -3.16
CA ILE A 1188 32.75 -17.66 -2.90
C ILE A 1188 32.00 -17.03 -1.72
N PHE A 1189 32.73 -16.40 -0.80
CA PHE A 1189 32.16 -15.67 0.32
C PHE A 1189 31.91 -14.18 0.01
N ASP A 1190 32.31 -13.69 -1.18
CA ASP A 1190 32.04 -12.31 -1.57
C ASP A 1190 30.54 -12.12 -1.87
N PRO A 1191 29.95 -10.97 -1.48
CA PRO A 1191 28.54 -10.70 -1.74
C PRO A 1191 28.28 -10.56 -3.25
N PHE A 1192 27.16 -11.10 -3.71
CA PHE A 1192 26.71 -11.12 -5.13
C PHE A 1192 27.58 -11.95 -6.09
N PHE A 1193 28.49 -12.76 -5.57
CA PHE A 1193 29.31 -13.65 -6.39
C PHE A 1193 28.52 -14.90 -6.79
N THR A 1194 28.35 -15.13 -8.10
CA THR A 1194 27.70 -16.32 -8.65
C THR A 1194 28.34 -16.77 -9.96
N THR A 1195 28.46 -18.08 -10.14
CA THR A 1195 29.04 -18.69 -11.35
C THR A 1195 28.02 -18.88 -12.48
N LYS A 1196 26.72 -18.69 -12.22
CA LYS A 1196 25.62 -18.80 -13.21
C LYS A 1196 24.70 -17.56 -13.19
N ARG A 1197 25.20 -16.40 -13.64
CA ARG A 1197 24.40 -15.17 -13.79
C ARG A 1197 23.19 -15.41 -14.70
N GLY A 1198 21.99 -15.09 -14.22
CA GLY A 1198 20.73 -15.17 -14.99
C GLY A 1198 19.93 -16.48 -14.86
N LYS A 1199 20.43 -17.49 -14.14
CA LYS A 1199 19.70 -18.74 -13.84
C LYS A 1199 19.25 -18.87 -12.37
N GLY A 1200 18.90 -17.74 -11.74
CA GLY A 1200 18.14 -17.72 -10.48
C GLY A 1200 18.93 -17.68 -9.15
N GLY A 1201 20.27 -17.58 -9.14
CA GLY A 1201 21.03 -17.43 -7.89
C GLY A 1201 21.33 -15.96 -7.55
N SER A 1202 20.98 -15.49 -6.34
CA SER A 1202 21.25 -14.13 -5.82
C SER A 1202 22.75 -13.83 -5.66
N GLY A 1203 23.57 -14.87 -5.48
CA GLY A 1203 24.99 -14.74 -5.14
C GLY A 1203 25.25 -14.29 -3.70
N LEU A 1204 24.22 -14.28 -2.84
CA LEU A 1204 24.31 -13.83 -1.45
C LEU A 1204 24.34 -14.99 -0.44
N GLY A 1205 23.84 -16.18 -0.79
CA GLY A 1205 23.71 -17.31 0.14
C GLY A 1205 25.00 -17.68 0.89
N MET A 1206 26.14 -17.81 0.21
CA MET A 1206 27.41 -18.14 0.87
C MET A 1206 28.01 -16.98 1.66
N ASN A 1207 27.75 -15.74 1.25
CA ASN A 1207 28.10 -14.55 2.04
C ASN A 1207 27.30 -14.49 3.35
N ILE A 1208 26.02 -14.85 3.31
CA ILE A 1208 25.16 -14.98 4.50
C ILE A 1208 25.73 -16.03 5.45
N VAL A 1209 26.07 -17.23 4.95
CA VAL A 1209 26.69 -18.29 5.77
C VAL A 1209 27.97 -17.77 6.44
N TYR A 1210 28.83 -17.09 5.69
CA TYR A 1210 30.07 -16.52 6.21
C TYR A 1210 29.82 -15.50 7.32
N ASN A 1211 28.89 -14.56 7.13
CA ASN A 1211 28.58 -13.53 8.13
C ASN A 1211 27.93 -14.13 9.38
N LEU A 1212 27.02 -15.10 9.24
CA LEU A 1212 26.41 -15.77 10.38
C LEU A 1212 27.44 -16.51 11.23
N VAL A 1213 28.36 -17.24 10.60
CA VAL A 1213 29.41 -17.97 11.31
C VAL A 1213 30.38 -17.00 11.99
N THR A 1214 30.92 -16.03 11.24
CA THR A 1214 32.01 -15.18 11.73
C THR A 1214 31.56 -14.02 12.62
N GLN A 1215 30.46 -13.35 12.29
CA GLN A 1215 30.00 -12.15 13.00
C GLN A 1215 28.98 -12.47 14.09
N MET A 1216 28.04 -13.38 13.83
CA MET A 1216 26.95 -13.69 14.78
C MET A 1216 27.32 -14.82 15.75
N LEU A 1217 27.91 -15.91 15.25
CA LEU A 1217 28.28 -17.07 16.07
C LEU A 1217 29.73 -17.01 16.61
N GLY A 1218 30.54 -16.08 16.11
CA GLY A 1218 31.93 -15.87 16.52
C GLY A 1218 32.87 -17.05 16.20
N GLY A 1219 32.54 -17.83 15.16
CA GLY A 1219 33.30 -18.98 14.69
C GLY A 1219 34.11 -18.72 13.41
N GLU A 1220 34.69 -19.78 12.85
CA GLU A 1220 35.47 -19.76 11.60
C GLU A 1220 34.87 -20.74 10.59
N ILE A 1221 34.90 -20.40 9.30
CA ILE A 1221 34.50 -21.29 8.20
C ILE A 1221 35.65 -21.46 7.22
N THR A 1222 35.93 -22.69 6.85
CA THR A 1222 36.97 -23.06 5.88
C THR A 1222 36.37 -23.91 4.76
N LEU A 1223 36.89 -23.74 3.54
CA LEU A 1223 36.48 -24.49 2.36
C LEU A 1223 37.66 -25.32 1.85
N HIS A 1224 37.40 -26.63 1.66
CA HIS A 1224 38.26 -27.53 0.93
C HIS A 1224 37.48 -28.11 -0.24
N SER A 1225 37.89 -27.80 -1.47
CA SER A 1225 37.23 -28.36 -2.66
C SER A 1225 38.25 -28.71 -3.75
N GLU A 1226 38.04 -29.86 -4.36
CA GLU A 1226 38.80 -30.34 -5.51
C GLU A 1226 37.83 -30.55 -6.68
N LYS A 1227 38.26 -30.15 -7.88
CA LYS A 1227 37.46 -30.32 -9.09
C LYS A 1227 37.13 -31.81 -9.30
N ASP A 1228 35.85 -32.08 -9.56
CA ASP A 1228 35.26 -33.41 -9.79
C ASP A 1228 35.36 -34.39 -8.58
N LYS A 1229 35.57 -33.87 -7.36
CA LYS A 1229 35.56 -34.64 -6.10
C LYS A 1229 34.69 -34.03 -4.99
N GLY A 1230 33.86 -33.04 -5.32
CA GLY A 1230 32.97 -32.35 -4.39
C GLY A 1230 33.63 -31.24 -3.56
N SER A 1231 32.85 -30.72 -2.61
CA SER A 1231 33.27 -29.64 -1.71
C SER A 1231 33.02 -30.01 -0.26
N GLN A 1232 33.91 -29.56 0.61
CA GLN A 1232 33.80 -29.70 2.05
C GLN A 1232 33.90 -28.32 2.71
N PHE A 1233 32.89 -27.98 3.51
CA PHE A 1233 32.86 -26.79 4.35
C PHE A 1233 33.00 -27.22 5.81
N THR A 1234 34.01 -26.70 6.50
CA THR A 1234 34.24 -26.96 7.92
C THR A 1234 34.01 -25.67 8.70
N ILE A 1235 33.01 -25.68 9.58
CA ILE A 1235 32.60 -24.56 10.45
C ILE A 1235 32.98 -24.91 11.89
N SER A 1236 33.85 -24.11 12.49
CA SER A 1236 34.30 -24.27 13.88
C SER A 1236 33.73 -23.16 14.75
N LEU A 1237 32.93 -23.54 15.74
CA LEU A 1237 32.24 -22.61 16.64
C LEU A 1237 32.91 -22.60 18.03
N PRO A 1238 32.95 -21.45 18.72
CA PRO A 1238 33.71 -21.29 19.97
C PRO A 1238 33.04 -21.96 21.16
N LYS A 1239 33.82 -22.45 22.13
CA LYS A 1239 33.34 -23.06 23.38
C LYS A 1239 32.30 -22.24 24.16
N SER A 1240 32.25 -20.92 23.99
CA SER A 1240 31.30 -20.04 24.67
C SER A 1240 29.83 -20.35 24.36
N ILE A 1241 29.54 -20.99 23.22
CA ILE A 1241 28.15 -21.36 22.88
C ILE A 1241 27.70 -22.65 23.56
N LEU A 1242 28.61 -23.46 24.09
CA LEU A 1242 28.27 -24.71 24.75
C LEU A 1242 27.69 -24.45 26.14
N VAL A 1243 26.56 -25.06 26.44
CA VAL A 1243 26.03 -25.08 27.81
C VAL A 1243 26.55 -26.33 28.51
N ASN A 1244 27.15 -26.15 29.69
CA ASN A 1244 27.55 -27.28 30.52
C ASN A 1244 26.29 -27.93 31.09
N SER A 1245 26.00 -29.16 30.67
CA SER A 1245 24.95 -30.00 31.25
C SER A 1245 25.14 -30.08 32.77
N LYS A 1246 24.14 -29.63 33.54
CA LYS A 1246 24.03 -29.96 34.97
C LYS A 1246 23.47 -31.35 35.15
#